data_AF-A0A7I4XTY5-F1
#
_entry.id   AF-A0A7I4XTY5-F1
#
_cell.length_a   1.000
_cell.length_b   1.000
_cell.length_c   1.000
_cell.angle_alpha   90.00
_cell.angle_beta   90.00
_cell.angle_gamma   90.00
#
_symmetry.space_group_name_H-M   'P 1'
#
loop_
_entity.id
_entity.type
_entity.pdbx_description
1 polymer ?
#
loop_
_entity_poly.entity_id
_entity_poly.type
_entity_poly.pdbx_seq_one_letter_code
_entity_poly.pdbx_strand_id
1 'polypeptide(L)'
;MINIVLILLLLSHGKYLSNGLARVIRQTDKSVPWRLDRQPRSASERFTPFSIECDNRNFDIKTSDDIKSFSIMCENPKVLNLRKPDVLPARGMTASEFYNFVNAPMLRMCIRIEASSLINLNLTAMEQLEPSCSGPALVVQQNDKLQSIKFSRKFMTHFSQVKSIRIRGNKALSQESINEIKTSLPWFVLDLQEPGECGVPSPFKTTAVLEGCKKVYGTIRVSRFIDEVKRSPSVHSLDLVGCLQIVGTRINNVDFLDDISSFSFVENTCGYEIFNNSKLCIEEPFRMKMKFPRLSIIQPDDCQTTCDGGRVDDVYLDNLYGCKNIVGNLTLHNLLRRPSRIHVLDAVTTINGTLEIVNTKSLGDFTMANLKEISNPEQGPAIYITGNVGLKSLNFPKLKKIHSSDKLKVKIINNPKLGMVRAQVTTLHKLSRGRKNTRIDYIDITAFFDRLEDFKWLILAAVLLLILLLICATIMPFLIAKEVKKRQTYTRDGYPRAPYHLEKESKKILAGWVKEITTKNPLIWRCSDRPVIWSYQKGDGTHKDIDVLVANNASFLKHHMLPLAANCRIPPKDNFLLCERIKTLLSKDVAIMIGGERNPSCVLPHLPYQVKKSHTYKYLGSTYSFTLTKLKKVAPFTTAYTYEVEKAPKGKPVEKSKRTIYYFRWDYVRLPVEFDEILQLAMLYKPDKTVCISDRRKEVFSLIHMLHTFCHTLQENIGFVDALQLHTEKCNGSVLDRDELVYTMAVIMEWAYQTRSVPPELMKSFVEWCHSYAIMARFMRNNRNIKLIHPDYLTKLDPKVREAVIRDGFLSSPRFSPHRTKGEPALNRKETETTQDESDKEFWLKENEVKSAPRALPNERRDRIAV
;
A
#
# COMPACT_ATOMS: atom_id res chain seq x y z
N MET A 1 -3.46 34.83 -34.56
CA MET A 1 -3.04 33.41 -34.68
C MET A 1 -1.60 33.34 -35.20
N ILE A 2 -0.64 33.95 -34.49
CA ILE A 2 0.78 34.03 -34.90
C ILE A 2 1.59 33.82 -33.61
N ASN A 3 1.90 32.56 -33.30
CA ASN A 3 2.86 32.13 -32.25
C ASN A 3 3.00 30.60 -32.14
N ILE A 4 2.03 29.82 -32.63
CA ILE A 4 2.11 28.34 -32.65
C ILE A 4 2.98 27.83 -33.83
N VAL A 5 3.10 28.61 -34.92
CA VAL A 5 3.91 28.27 -36.10
C VAL A 5 5.42 28.25 -35.77
N LEU A 6 5.89 29.07 -34.84
CA LEU A 6 7.32 29.18 -34.49
C LEU A 6 7.85 27.94 -33.75
N ILE A 7 6.97 27.19 -33.06
CA ILE A 7 7.35 26.02 -32.26
C ILE A 7 7.43 24.74 -33.11
N LEU A 8 6.71 24.68 -34.25
CA LEU A 8 6.66 23.50 -35.11
C LEU A 8 7.72 23.47 -36.23
N LEU A 9 8.44 24.57 -36.47
CA LEU A 9 9.46 24.65 -37.53
C LEU A 9 10.89 24.28 -37.08
N LEU A 10 11.14 24.10 -35.78
CA LEU A 10 12.48 23.79 -35.22
C LEU A 10 12.69 22.31 -34.83
N LEU A 11 11.79 21.41 -35.25
CA LEU A 11 11.88 19.97 -34.95
C LEU A 11 11.95 19.07 -36.19
N SER A 12 12.80 19.45 -37.16
CA SER A 12 13.34 18.48 -38.13
C SER A 12 14.82 18.75 -38.41
N HIS A 13 15.60 17.68 -38.59
CA HIS A 13 17.06 17.66 -38.82
C HIS A 13 17.93 18.14 -37.64
N GLY A 14 19.06 17.45 -37.39
CA GLY A 14 20.04 17.87 -36.37
C GLY A 14 20.35 16.92 -35.21
N LYS A 15 20.43 15.59 -35.42
CA LYS A 15 21.13 14.72 -34.45
C LYS A 15 22.64 14.82 -34.68
N TYR A 16 23.43 15.11 -33.66
CA TYR A 16 24.52 14.22 -33.21
C TYR A 16 24.93 14.49 -31.76
N LEU A 17 25.45 13.42 -31.15
CA LEU A 17 25.94 13.25 -29.77
C LEU A 17 26.76 14.45 -29.25
N SER A 18 26.46 15.05 -28.09
CA SER A 18 26.53 14.56 -26.69
C SER A 18 27.94 14.52 -26.11
N ASN A 19 28.17 15.29 -25.04
CA ASN A 19 29.05 14.92 -23.93
C ASN A 19 28.70 15.75 -22.70
N GLY A 20 28.28 15.09 -21.62
CA GLY A 20 27.91 15.74 -20.38
C GLY A 20 28.14 14.82 -19.19
N LEU A 21 29.06 15.25 -18.32
CA LEU A 21 29.34 14.90 -16.91
C LEU A 21 30.78 14.44 -16.63
N ALA A 22 31.33 15.03 -15.56
CA ALA A 22 32.67 14.84 -15.00
C ALA A 22 33.82 15.34 -15.93
N ARG A 23 35.00 15.73 -15.41
CA ARG A 23 35.58 15.56 -14.05
C ARG A 23 36.70 16.60 -13.79
N VAL A 24 37.31 16.54 -12.60
CA VAL A 24 38.60 17.18 -12.16
C VAL A 24 38.42 18.64 -11.68
N ILE A 25 38.50 19.00 -10.37
CA ILE A 25 39.61 18.91 -9.36
C ILE A 25 40.69 19.98 -9.72
N ARG A 26 41.14 20.90 -8.84
CA ARG A 26 41.78 20.69 -7.53
C ARG A 26 41.93 22.00 -6.71
N GLN A 27 41.96 21.91 -5.36
CA GLN A 27 42.59 22.85 -4.38
C GLN A 27 42.05 24.31 -4.34
N THR A 28 42.03 25.06 -3.23
CA THR A 28 42.51 24.98 -1.82
C THR A 28 41.57 25.88 -0.96
N ASP A 29 41.47 25.86 0.38
CA ASP A 29 41.85 24.95 1.49
C ASP A 29 41.24 25.53 2.81
N LYS A 30 41.23 24.76 3.92
CA LYS A 30 40.80 25.12 5.30
C LYS A 30 39.26 25.30 5.47
N SER A 31 38.58 24.91 6.55
CA SER A 31 38.85 24.04 7.73
C SER A 31 37.53 23.93 8.53
N VAL A 32 37.16 22.90 9.32
CA VAL A 32 37.79 21.65 9.77
C VAL A 32 36.67 20.59 10.03
N PRO A 33 36.91 19.26 10.10
CA PRO A 33 35.87 18.26 9.81
C PRO A 33 35.32 17.42 10.99
N TRP A 34 34.15 16.82 10.79
CA TRP A 34 33.77 15.55 11.43
C TRP A 34 34.16 14.37 10.51
N ARG A 35 34.84 13.36 11.06
CA ARG A 35 35.40 12.23 10.28
C ARG A 35 34.37 11.15 9.96
N LEU A 36 34.44 10.65 8.72
CA LEU A 36 34.08 9.27 8.39
C LEU A 36 35.37 8.44 8.20
N ASP A 37 35.19 7.13 8.02
CA ASP A 37 36.20 6.10 7.79
C ASP A 37 37.30 5.88 8.86
N ARG A 38 37.07 4.83 9.65
CA ARG A 38 38.11 3.84 9.98
C ARG A 38 37.66 2.46 9.50
N GLN A 39 38.23 1.99 8.39
CA GLN A 39 38.56 0.56 8.29
C GLN A 39 39.78 0.26 9.18
N PRO A 40 40.05 -1.02 9.47
CA PRO A 40 39.12 -2.01 9.99
C PRO A 40 39.38 -2.19 11.49
N ARG A 41 38.34 -2.23 12.33
CA ARG A 41 38.52 -2.74 13.70
C ARG A 41 38.54 -4.27 13.67
N SER A 42 39.50 -4.82 14.43
CA SER A 42 39.79 -6.24 14.65
C SER A 42 38.59 -7.00 15.22
N ALA A 43 38.72 -8.33 15.30
CA ALA A 43 37.70 -9.20 15.87
C ALA A 43 37.33 -8.80 17.31
N SER A 44 36.06 -8.43 17.48
CA SER A 44 35.30 -8.45 18.72
C SER A 44 33.83 -8.51 18.30
N GLU A 45 33.10 -9.56 18.66
CA GLU A 45 31.73 -9.75 18.17
C GLU A 45 30.79 -8.60 18.56
N ARG A 46 29.85 -8.28 17.65
CA ARG A 46 28.68 -7.51 18.02
C ARG A 46 27.67 -8.45 18.69
N PHE A 47 27.84 -8.64 19.99
CA PHE A 47 26.77 -9.19 20.82
C PHE A 47 25.45 -8.46 20.52
N THR A 48 24.37 -9.22 20.36
CA THR A 48 23.05 -8.71 19.98
C THR A 48 22.09 -8.91 21.15
N PRO A 49 21.69 -7.86 21.88
CA PRO A 49 20.84 -7.99 23.06
C PRO A 49 19.50 -8.66 22.78
N PHE A 50 19.05 -9.48 23.74
CA PHE A 50 17.79 -10.22 23.65
C PHE A 50 17.14 -10.38 25.02
N SER A 51 15.81 -10.56 25.02
CA SER A 51 15.03 -10.80 26.23
C SER A 51 14.46 -12.21 26.18
N ILE A 52 14.76 -13.03 27.18
CA ILE A 52 14.29 -14.42 27.31
C ILE A 52 13.58 -14.63 28.64
N GLU A 53 12.57 -15.48 28.63
CA GLU A 53 11.81 -15.88 29.81
C GLU A 53 12.10 -17.35 30.13
N CYS A 54 12.46 -17.61 31.39
CA CYS A 54 12.76 -18.93 31.93
C CYS A 54 11.79 -19.20 33.09
N ASP A 55 10.91 -20.20 32.94
CA ASP A 55 9.88 -20.58 33.92
C ASP A 55 9.12 -19.39 34.54
N ASN A 56 8.70 -18.46 33.67
CA ASN A 56 7.97 -17.21 33.97
C ASN A 56 8.81 -16.08 34.64
N ARG A 57 10.14 -16.23 34.73
CA ARG A 57 11.07 -15.15 35.09
C ARG A 57 11.69 -14.55 33.84
N ASN A 58 11.67 -13.22 33.71
CA ASN A 58 12.23 -12.51 32.54
C ASN A 58 13.69 -12.11 32.80
N PHE A 59 14.54 -12.32 31.79
CA PHE A 59 15.96 -11.97 31.78
C PHE A 59 16.28 -11.17 30.51
N ASP A 60 16.92 -10.02 30.68
CA ASP A 60 17.45 -9.21 29.58
C ASP A 60 18.96 -9.46 29.47
N ILE A 61 19.39 -10.17 28.41
CA ILE A 61 20.80 -10.44 28.15
C ILE A 61 21.36 -9.28 27.32
N LYS A 62 22.21 -8.44 27.92
CA LYS A 62 22.76 -7.19 27.33
C LYS A 62 24.28 -7.25 27.14
N THR A 63 24.95 -8.17 27.83
CA THR A 63 26.40 -8.37 27.89
C THR A 63 26.75 -9.87 27.88
N SER A 64 28.03 -10.20 27.67
CA SER A 64 28.52 -11.58 27.80
C SER A 64 28.51 -12.11 29.24
N ASP A 65 28.51 -11.23 30.26
CA ASP A 65 28.45 -11.66 31.65
C ASP A 65 27.01 -11.94 32.12
N ASP A 66 26.01 -11.33 31.48
CA ASP A 66 24.60 -11.72 31.65
C ASP A 66 24.37 -13.16 31.18
N ILE A 67 25.08 -13.62 30.13
CA ILE A 67 25.00 -15.01 29.63
C ILE A 67 25.49 -16.00 30.71
N LYS A 68 26.67 -15.74 31.28
CA LYS A 68 27.26 -16.57 32.35
C LYS A 68 26.39 -16.57 33.62
N SER A 69 25.79 -15.43 33.93
CA SER A 69 24.87 -15.28 35.05
C SER A 69 23.55 -16.02 34.80
N PHE A 70 23.05 -16.05 33.55
CA PHE A 70 21.83 -16.74 33.18
C PHE A 70 21.90 -18.25 33.46
N SER A 71 23.01 -18.93 33.16
CA SER A 71 23.15 -20.37 33.44
C SER A 71 23.11 -20.72 34.94
N ILE A 72 23.49 -19.77 35.81
CA ILE A 72 23.38 -19.95 37.27
C ILE A 72 21.94 -19.68 37.75
N MET A 73 21.26 -18.70 37.14
CA MET A 73 19.89 -18.33 37.50
C MET A 73 18.79 -19.18 36.85
N CYS A 74 19.14 -19.96 35.82
CA CYS A 74 18.25 -20.79 34.99
C CYS A 74 18.96 -22.10 34.59
N GLU A 75 19.42 -22.88 35.57
CA GLU A 75 20.22 -24.08 35.35
C GLU A 75 19.41 -25.23 34.70
N ASN A 76 18.15 -25.42 35.13
CA ASN A 76 17.28 -26.53 34.70
C ASN A 76 15.83 -26.06 34.38
N PRO A 77 15.62 -25.23 33.33
CA PRO A 77 14.30 -24.74 32.92
C PRO A 77 13.35 -25.83 32.41
N LYS A 78 12.05 -25.68 32.69
CA LYS A 78 10.98 -26.46 32.03
C LYS A 78 10.55 -25.83 30.71
N VAL A 79 10.50 -24.49 30.67
CA VAL A 79 10.10 -23.69 29.50
C VAL A 79 11.07 -22.52 29.31
N LEU A 80 11.63 -22.41 28.11
CA LEU A 80 12.33 -21.20 27.64
C LEU A 80 11.52 -20.52 26.53
N ASN A 81 11.27 -19.23 26.68
CA ASN A 81 10.47 -18.43 25.76
C ASN A 81 11.21 -17.15 25.35
N LEU A 82 11.61 -17.06 24.08
CA LEU A 82 12.34 -15.91 23.57
C LEU A 82 11.35 -14.78 23.26
N ARG A 83 11.39 -13.71 24.05
CA ARG A 83 10.46 -12.60 23.93
C ARG A 83 10.81 -11.67 22.77
N LYS A 84 12.11 -11.34 22.60
CA LYS A 84 12.66 -10.58 21.46
C LYS A 84 14.17 -10.87 21.29
N PRO A 85 14.72 -10.86 20.05
CA PRO A 85 14.03 -10.84 18.76
C PRO A 85 13.38 -12.21 18.44
N ASP A 86 12.70 -12.35 17.31
CA ASP A 86 11.93 -13.57 16.96
C ASP A 86 12.78 -14.84 16.76
N VAL A 87 14.11 -14.72 16.80
CA VAL A 87 15.12 -15.75 16.53
C VAL A 87 16.25 -15.63 17.55
N LEU A 88 16.67 -16.76 18.15
CA LEU A 88 17.75 -16.78 19.15
C LEU A 88 19.08 -16.29 18.52
N PRO A 89 19.70 -15.20 19.02
CA PRO A 89 20.90 -14.63 18.42
C PRO A 89 22.18 -15.37 18.86
N ALA A 90 22.33 -16.63 18.44
CA ALA A 90 23.46 -17.50 18.79
C ALA A 90 24.85 -17.04 18.25
N ARG A 91 24.92 -15.91 17.53
CA ARG A 91 26.14 -15.46 16.85
C ARG A 91 27.09 -14.75 17.83
N GLY A 92 28.25 -15.35 18.09
CA GLY A 92 29.21 -14.87 19.07
C GLY A 92 29.02 -15.45 20.47
N MET A 93 28.24 -16.52 20.60
CA MET A 93 28.22 -17.37 21.79
C MET A 93 29.22 -18.53 21.62
N THR A 94 29.83 -18.96 22.71
CA THR A 94 30.50 -20.27 22.78
C THR A 94 29.47 -21.41 22.78
N ALA A 95 29.93 -22.65 22.56
CA ALA A 95 29.06 -23.82 22.51
C ALA A 95 28.28 -24.05 23.83
N SER A 96 28.95 -23.92 24.98
CA SER A 96 28.33 -24.01 26.31
C SER A 96 27.31 -22.91 26.54
N GLU A 97 27.64 -21.66 26.21
CA GLU A 97 26.73 -20.52 26.30
C GLU A 97 25.48 -20.69 25.43
N PHE A 98 25.62 -21.24 24.22
CA PHE A 98 24.47 -21.59 23.37
C PHE A 98 23.58 -22.66 24.01
N TYR A 99 24.17 -23.73 24.56
CA TYR A 99 23.40 -24.83 25.17
C TYR A 99 22.56 -24.37 26.37
N ASN A 100 22.99 -23.36 27.12
CA ASN A 100 22.22 -22.76 28.21
C ASN A 100 20.88 -22.15 27.76
N PHE A 101 20.68 -21.88 26.46
CA PHE A 101 19.44 -21.34 25.90
C PHE A 101 18.60 -22.37 25.13
N VAL A 102 19.02 -23.64 25.10
CA VAL A 102 18.29 -24.76 24.46
C VAL A 102 18.22 -26.03 25.34
N ASN A 103 18.43 -25.88 26.64
CA ASN A 103 18.44 -26.95 27.65
C ASN A 103 17.05 -27.32 28.22
N ALA A 104 15.95 -26.70 27.74
CA ALA A 104 14.59 -26.94 28.25
C ALA A 104 13.78 -27.95 27.40
N PRO A 105 12.89 -28.75 28.02
CA PRO A 105 11.89 -29.57 27.32
C PRO A 105 11.02 -28.79 26.35
N MET A 106 10.61 -27.57 26.69
CA MET A 106 9.75 -26.73 25.86
C MET A 106 10.47 -25.44 25.43
N LEU A 107 10.71 -25.29 24.13
CA LEU A 107 11.32 -24.10 23.54
C LEU A 107 10.29 -23.31 22.72
N ARG A 108 10.03 -22.07 23.14
CA ARG A 108 9.18 -21.08 22.43
C ARG A 108 10.07 -20.04 21.75
N MET A 109 10.63 -20.42 20.60
CA MET A 109 11.57 -19.61 19.84
C MET A 109 11.81 -20.19 18.43
N CYS A 110 12.42 -19.41 17.54
CA CYS A 110 13.11 -19.94 16.36
C CYS A 110 14.63 -19.98 16.58
N ILE A 111 15.26 -21.04 16.11
CA ILE A 111 16.69 -21.33 16.33
C ILE A 111 17.44 -21.27 14.99
N ARG A 112 18.62 -20.65 14.97
CA ARG A 112 19.51 -20.57 13.81
C ARG A 112 20.93 -20.92 14.23
N ILE A 113 21.48 -21.97 13.64
CA ILE A 113 22.84 -22.46 13.90
C ILE A 113 23.58 -22.37 12.57
N GLU A 114 24.26 -21.24 12.39
CA GLU A 114 24.79 -20.81 11.10
C GLU A 114 26.29 -20.50 11.20
N ALA A 115 27.11 -21.11 10.34
CA ALA A 115 28.56 -20.89 10.28
C ALA A 115 29.29 -21.09 11.63
N SER A 116 28.83 -22.05 12.46
CA SER A 116 29.42 -22.34 13.77
C SER A 116 30.59 -23.33 13.71
N SER A 117 31.38 -23.34 14.77
CA SER A 117 32.51 -24.27 14.98
C SER A 117 32.11 -25.61 15.62
N LEU A 118 30.80 -25.87 15.82
CA LEU A 118 30.30 -27.07 16.49
C LEU A 118 30.70 -28.35 15.74
N ILE A 119 31.18 -29.34 16.50
CA ILE A 119 31.46 -30.70 15.98
C ILE A 119 30.22 -31.59 16.18
N ASN A 120 29.50 -31.44 17.28
CA ASN A 120 28.27 -32.17 17.56
C ASN A 120 27.19 -31.21 18.08
N LEU A 121 25.96 -31.35 17.59
CA LEU A 121 24.79 -30.59 18.02
C LEU A 121 23.86 -31.50 18.82
N ASN A 122 23.75 -31.26 20.13
CA ASN A 122 22.86 -32.05 20.98
C ASN A 122 21.61 -31.27 21.40
N LEU A 123 20.45 -31.66 20.86
CA LEU A 123 19.14 -31.12 21.20
C LEU A 123 18.25 -32.18 21.88
N THR A 124 18.83 -33.17 22.59
CA THR A 124 18.05 -34.19 23.32
C THR A 124 17.28 -33.65 24.53
N ALA A 125 17.59 -32.44 25.01
CA ALA A 125 16.81 -31.76 26.04
C ALA A 125 15.48 -31.22 25.51
N MET A 126 15.41 -30.84 24.22
CA MET A 126 14.22 -30.29 23.58
C MET A 126 13.23 -31.41 23.25
N GLU A 127 12.05 -31.38 23.88
CA GLU A 127 10.92 -32.26 23.61
C GLU A 127 9.89 -31.61 22.66
N GLN A 128 9.76 -30.28 22.69
CA GLN A 128 8.78 -29.52 21.91
C GLN A 128 9.36 -28.16 21.47
N LEU A 129 9.11 -27.76 20.22
CA LEU A 129 9.55 -26.47 19.64
C LEU A 129 8.35 -25.71 19.04
N GLU A 130 7.93 -24.64 19.70
CA GLU A 130 6.87 -23.73 19.24
C GLU A 130 7.52 -22.50 18.55
N PRO A 131 7.46 -22.37 17.21
CA PRO A 131 8.17 -21.31 16.49
C PRO A 131 7.51 -19.92 16.62
N SER A 132 8.27 -18.97 17.16
CA SER A 132 7.95 -17.53 17.21
C SER A 132 7.96 -16.84 15.84
N CYS A 133 8.70 -17.36 14.87
CA CYS A 133 8.94 -16.73 13.57
C CYS A 133 8.04 -17.26 12.44
N SER A 134 8.10 -16.59 11.28
CA SER A 134 7.35 -16.92 10.07
C SER A 134 8.01 -17.97 9.16
N GLY A 135 9.32 -18.21 9.31
CA GLY A 135 10.08 -19.21 8.55
C GLY A 135 10.20 -20.57 9.26
N PRO A 136 11.21 -21.39 8.89
CA PRO A 136 11.49 -22.65 9.59
C PRO A 136 11.75 -22.42 11.09
N ALA A 137 11.30 -23.36 11.93
CA ALA A 137 11.50 -23.30 13.37
C ALA A 137 12.99 -23.42 13.71
N LEU A 138 13.66 -24.41 13.13
CA LEU A 138 15.09 -24.66 13.24
C LEU A 138 15.76 -24.57 11.86
N VAL A 139 16.90 -23.89 11.78
CA VAL A 139 17.83 -23.99 10.64
C VAL A 139 19.22 -24.32 11.17
N VAL A 140 19.86 -25.33 10.57
CA VAL A 140 21.25 -25.72 10.79
C VAL A 140 21.97 -25.68 9.44
N GLN A 141 22.82 -24.69 9.20
CA GLN A 141 23.49 -24.52 7.90
C GLN A 141 24.91 -23.96 7.99
N GLN A 142 25.76 -24.30 7.01
CA GLN A 142 27.15 -23.81 6.90
C GLN A 142 28.07 -24.20 8.09
N ASN A 143 27.69 -25.23 8.87
CA ASN A 143 28.51 -25.70 9.98
C ASN A 143 29.50 -26.76 9.47
N ASP A 144 30.59 -26.32 8.84
CA ASP A 144 31.53 -27.21 8.11
C ASP A 144 32.14 -28.32 8.95
N LYS A 145 32.22 -28.14 10.28
CA LYS A 145 32.77 -29.11 11.24
C LYS A 145 31.73 -30.04 11.87
N LEU A 146 30.43 -29.82 11.63
CA LEU A 146 29.36 -30.51 12.33
C LEU A 146 29.18 -31.94 11.79
N GLN A 147 29.49 -32.93 12.63
CA GLN A 147 29.48 -34.35 12.30
C GLN A 147 28.18 -35.06 12.68
N SER A 148 27.52 -34.66 13.78
CA SER A 148 26.24 -35.25 14.18
C SER A 148 25.27 -34.23 14.77
N ILE A 149 23.98 -34.48 14.58
CA ILE A 149 22.86 -33.76 15.20
C ILE A 149 21.98 -34.80 15.90
N LYS A 150 21.68 -34.60 17.18
CA LYS A 150 20.80 -35.48 17.98
C LYS A 150 19.58 -34.73 18.50
N PHE A 151 18.43 -35.39 18.45
CA PHE A 151 17.13 -34.87 18.92
C PHE A 151 16.53 -35.79 19.99
N SER A 152 15.58 -35.31 20.79
CA SER A 152 14.86 -36.19 21.72
C SER A 152 13.88 -37.11 20.98
N ARG A 153 13.69 -38.34 21.48
CA ARG A 153 12.75 -39.30 20.90
C ARG A 153 11.28 -38.81 20.95
N LYS A 154 10.95 -37.94 21.92
CA LYS A 154 9.66 -37.27 22.00
C LYS A 154 9.48 -36.23 20.90
N PHE A 155 10.48 -35.37 20.67
CA PHE A 155 10.44 -34.36 19.60
C PHE A 155 10.24 -35.00 18.22
N MET A 156 10.98 -36.09 17.93
CA MET A 156 10.82 -36.80 16.66
C MET A 156 9.44 -37.46 16.50
N THR A 157 8.77 -37.85 17.59
CA THR A 157 7.43 -38.49 17.56
C THR A 157 6.27 -37.48 17.64
N HIS A 158 6.50 -36.28 18.19
CA HIS A 158 5.47 -35.26 18.46
C HIS A 158 5.69 -33.97 17.64
N PHE A 159 6.13 -34.12 16.39
CA PHE A 159 6.45 -33.03 15.45
C PHE A 159 5.26 -32.12 15.06
N SER A 160 4.04 -32.39 15.53
CA SER A 160 2.77 -31.83 15.02
C SER A 160 2.58 -30.32 15.12
N GLN A 161 3.48 -29.62 15.83
CA GLN A 161 3.49 -28.16 15.96
C GLN A 161 4.62 -27.46 15.18
N VAL A 162 5.55 -28.23 14.62
CA VAL A 162 6.74 -27.70 13.95
C VAL A 162 6.44 -27.41 12.47
N LYS A 163 6.44 -26.12 12.08
CA LYS A 163 6.10 -25.69 10.70
C LYS A 163 7.08 -26.19 9.63
N SER A 164 8.38 -26.20 9.95
CA SER A 164 9.45 -26.78 9.11
C SER A 164 10.81 -26.73 9.83
N ILE A 165 11.73 -27.59 9.40
CA ILE A 165 13.12 -27.69 9.85
C ILE A 165 14.00 -27.73 8.58
N ARG A 166 15.12 -27.00 8.59
CA ARG A 166 16.12 -27.01 7.51
C ARG A 166 17.50 -27.41 8.03
N ILE A 167 18.13 -28.39 7.40
CA ILE A 167 19.48 -28.85 7.71
C ILE A 167 20.23 -28.98 6.38
N ARG A 168 20.90 -27.91 5.95
CA ARG A 168 21.50 -27.79 4.60
C ARG A 168 22.94 -27.25 4.62
N GLY A 169 23.80 -27.81 3.78
CA GLY A 169 25.16 -27.32 3.59
C GLY A 169 26.08 -27.45 4.82
N ASN A 170 25.97 -28.52 5.61
CA ASN A 170 26.89 -28.82 6.71
C ASN A 170 27.84 -29.95 6.27
N LYS A 171 29.05 -29.58 5.85
CA LYS A 171 29.96 -30.45 5.07
C LYS A 171 30.29 -31.79 5.74
N ALA A 172 30.58 -31.79 7.04
CA ALA A 172 31.04 -32.97 7.76
C ALA A 172 29.91 -33.89 8.29
N LEU A 173 28.63 -33.55 8.04
CA LEU A 173 27.50 -34.23 8.68
C LEU A 173 27.40 -35.70 8.23
N SER A 174 27.39 -36.63 9.19
CA SER A 174 27.51 -38.05 8.90
C SER A 174 26.28 -38.61 8.17
N GLN A 175 26.52 -39.59 7.30
CA GLN A 175 25.46 -40.33 6.60
C GLN A 175 24.48 -40.99 7.58
N GLU A 176 24.97 -41.43 8.74
CA GLU A 176 24.16 -42.00 9.82
C GLU A 176 23.19 -40.97 10.42
N SER A 177 23.69 -39.79 10.80
CA SER A 177 22.85 -38.72 11.37
C SER A 177 21.84 -38.19 10.35
N ILE A 178 22.24 -38.05 9.08
CA ILE A 178 21.33 -37.74 7.97
C ILE A 178 20.21 -38.79 7.86
N ASN A 179 20.55 -40.08 7.94
CA ASN A 179 19.57 -41.17 7.85
C ASN A 179 18.64 -41.24 9.08
N GLU A 180 19.17 -41.08 10.29
CA GLU A 180 18.39 -41.05 11.56
C GLU A 180 17.34 -39.94 11.54
N ILE A 181 17.72 -38.73 11.10
CA ILE A 181 16.80 -37.60 10.97
C ILE A 181 15.75 -37.88 9.89
N LYS A 182 16.16 -38.43 8.74
CA LYS A 182 15.30 -38.71 7.58
C LYS A 182 14.27 -39.81 7.83
N THR A 183 14.56 -40.80 8.67
CA THR A 183 13.59 -41.85 9.05
C THR A 183 12.67 -41.42 10.18
N SER A 184 13.14 -40.52 11.05
CA SER A 184 12.43 -40.15 12.29
C SER A 184 11.55 -38.90 12.16
N LEU A 185 11.73 -38.05 11.13
CA LEU A 185 10.88 -36.87 10.86
C LEU A 185 10.17 -36.98 9.50
N PRO A 186 8.92 -36.50 9.37
CA PRO A 186 8.21 -36.54 8.10
C PRO A 186 8.85 -35.64 7.04
N TRP A 187 8.92 -36.13 5.80
CA TRP A 187 9.50 -35.44 4.65
C TRP A 187 8.88 -34.05 4.38
N PHE A 188 7.60 -33.84 4.72
CA PHE A 188 6.91 -32.55 4.51
C PHE A 188 7.28 -31.47 5.54
N VAL A 189 7.95 -31.84 6.64
CA VAL A 189 8.48 -30.90 7.65
C VAL A 189 9.95 -30.57 7.38
N LEU A 190 10.66 -31.36 6.56
CA LEU A 190 12.12 -31.48 6.59
C LEU A 190 12.81 -31.15 5.26
N ASP A 191 13.59 -30.07 5.23
CA ASP A 191 14.52 -29.70 4.16
C ASP A 191 15.95 -30.14 4.54
N LEU A 192 16.33 -31.37 4.16
CA LEU A 192 17.57 -32.06 4.56
C LEU A 192 18.57 -32.21 3.40
N GLN A 193 19.85 -32.13 3.73
CA GLN A 193 20.98 -32.27 2.81
C GLN A 193 21.32 -33.72 2.43
N GLU A 194 22.13 -33.83 1.38
CA GLU A 194 22.96 -35.01 1.13
C GLU A 194 24.28 -34.96 1.94
N PRO A 195 24.98 -36.10 2.12
CA PRO A 195 26.32 -36.12 2.72
C PRO A 195 27.32 -35.31 1.89
N GLY A 196 28.20 -34.56 2.54
CA GLY A 196 29.20 -33.74 1.85
C GLY A 196 28.64 -32.50 1.12
N GLU A 197 27.36 -32.16 1.31
CA GLU A 197 26.81 -30.88 0.85
C GLU A 197 27.42 -29.72 1.65
N CYS A 198 27.99 -28.74 0.93
CA CYS A 198 28.56 -27.53 1.53
C CYS A 198 27.60 -26.34 1.39
N GLY A 199 27.61 -25.41 2.34
CA GLY A 199 26.78 -24.20 2.24
C GLY A 199 27.54 -23.03 1.61
N VAL A 200 26.89 -22.22 0.76
CA VAL A 200 27.50 -21.04 0.14
C VAL A 200 27.75 -19.93 1.19
N PRO A 201 29.00 -19.59 1.56
CA PRO A 201 29.25 -18.59 2.58
C PRO A 201 28.89 -17.18 2.10
N SER A 202 28.36 -16.37 3.03
CA SER A 202 27.85 -15.03 2.74
C SER A 202 28.60 -13.96 3.55
N PRO A 203 29.28 -12.98 2.91
CA PRO A 203 29.41 -12.79 1.47
C PRO A 203 30.42 -13.75 0.82
N PHE A 204 30.14 -14.13 -0.43
CA PHE A 204 31.02 -14.97 -1.23
C PHE A 204 32.25 -14.18 -1.69
N LYS A 205 33.45 -14.74 -1.51
CA LYS A 205 34.75 -14.06 -1.72
C LYS A 205 35.76 -14.84 -2.57
N THR A 206 35.71 -16.17 -2.51
CA THR A 206 36.64 -17.06 -3.22
C THR A 206 35.99 -18.44 -3.33
N THR A 207 36.30 -19.20 -4.38
CA THR A 207 35.78 -20.56 -4.52
C THR A 207 36.54 -21.58 -3.66
N ALA A 208 37.72 -21.23 -3.12
CA ALA A 208 38.51 -22.09 -2.21
C ALA A 208 37.76 -22.56 -0.95
N VAL A 209 36.78 -21.81 -0.47
CA VAL A 209 35.89 -22.22 0.64
C VAL A 209 35.02 -23.44 0.32
N LEU A 210 34.92 -23.83 -0.96
CA LEU A 210 34.17 -24.99 -1.46
C LEU A 210 35.11 -26.14 -1.88
N GLU A 211 36.38 -26.12 -1.46
CA GLU A 211 37.35 -27.17 -1.76
C GLU A 211 36.92 -28.53 -1.21
N GLY A 212 36.91 -29.57 -2.06
CA GLY A 212 36.42 -30.91 -1.71
C GLY A 212 34.89 -31.02 -1.58
N CYS A 213 34.13 -30.01 -1.98
CA CYS A 213 32.67 -30.08 -2.11
C CYS A 213 32.28 -30.51 -3.54
N LYS A 214 31.18 -31.27 -3.69
CA LYS A 214 30.55 -31.51 -5.00
C LYS A 214 29.19 -30.83 -5.10
N LYS A 215 28.33 -31.04 -4.11
CA LYS A 215 27.03 -30.35 -3.99
C LYS A 215 27.13 -29.15 -3.07
N VAL A 216 26.51 -28.05 -3.47
CA VAL A 216 26.58 -26.77 -2.76
C VAL A 216 25.18 -26.15 -2.64
N TYR A 217 24.80 -25.71 -1.45
CA TYR A 217 23.47 -25.14 -1.16
C TYR A 217 23.55 -23.66 -0.73
N GLY A 218 22.72 -22.81 -1.33
CA GLY A 218 22.47 -21.45 -0.83
C GLY A 218 22.51 -20.35 -1.90
N THR A 219 22.64 -19.10 -1.45
CA THR A 219 22.71 -17.93 -2.34
C THR A 219 24.15 -17.45 -2.51
N ILE A 220 24.68 -17.47 -3.74
CA ILE A 220 25.92 -16.76 -4.07
C ILE A 220 25.63 -15.26 -4.03
N ARG A 221 25.98 -14.62 -2.91
CA ARG A 221 25.86 -13.18 -2.70
C ARG A 221 27.24 -12.54 -2.58
N VAL A 222 27.64 -11.79 -3.60
CA VAL A 222 28.88 -10.99 -3.60
C VAL A 222 28.63 -9.65 -2.89
N SER A 223 29.60 -9.14 -2.14
CA SER A 223 29.49 -7.87 -1.42
C SER A 223 29.96 -6.68 -2.25
N ARG A 224 29.35 -5.51 -2.05
CA ARG A 224 29.76 -4.22 -2.64
C ARG A 224 31.18 -3.75 -2.29
N PHE A 225 31.83 -4.41 -1.33
CA PHE A 225 33.20 -4.15 -0.89
C PHE A 225 34.22 -5.14 -1.47
N ILE A 226 33.79 -5.98 -2.43
CA ILE A 226 34.63 -6.93 -3.14
C ILE A 226 34.78 -6.42 -4.57
N ASP A 227 36.03 -6.20 -5.00
CA ASP A 227 36.37 -5.82 -6.37
C ASP A 227 36.74 -7.04 -7.25
N GLU A 228 36.97 -8.22 -6.68
CA GLU A 228 37.25 -9.50 -7.39
C GLU A 228 36.87 -10.72 -6.51
N VAL A 229 36.33 -11.80 -7.11
CA VAL A 229 36.09 -13.09 -6.44
C VAL A 229 37.15 -14.11 -6.88
N LYS A 230 38.05 -14.51 -5.98
CA LYS A 230 39.21 -15.33 -6.34
C LYS A 230 38.86 -16.81 -6.58
N ARG A 231 39.15 -17.35 -7.77
CA ARG A 231 38.97 -18.78 -8.08
C ARG A 231 40.06 -19.64 -7.41
N SER A 232 39.74 -20.89 -7.10
CA SER A 232 40.72 -21.91 -6.66
C SER A 232 40.91 -22.96 -7.75
N PRO A 233 42.14 -23.37 -8.11
CA PRO A 233 42.37 -24.39 -9.13
C PRO A 233 41.84 -25.79 -8.72
N SER A 234 41.69 -26.02 -7.41
CA SER A 234 41.13 -27.25 -6.83
C SER A 234 39.60 -27.35 -6.88
N VAL A 235 38.90 -26.29 -7.31
CA VAL A 235 37.43 -26.21 -7.28
C VAL A 235 36.88 -26.08 -8.68
N HIS A 236 36.23 -27.15 -9.14
CA HIS A 236 35.60 -27.26 -10.45
C HIS A 236 34.43 -28.25 -10.37
N SER A 237 33.49 -28.15 -11.30
CA SER A 237 32.31 -29.02 -11.40
C SER A 237 31.47 -29.11 -10.12
N LEU A 238 31.04 -27.95 -9.62
CA LEU A 238 30.11 -27.83 -8.50
C LEU A 238 28.64 -27.92 -8.96
N ASP A 239 27.83 -28.69 -8.23
CA ASP A 239 26.38 -28.74 -8.39
C ASP A 239 25.71 -27.77 -7.40
N LEU A 240 25.23 -26.61 -7.90
CA LEU A 240 24.66 -25.55 -7.07
C LEU A 240 23.13 -25.64 -6.97
N VAL A 241 22.60 -25.76 -5.75
CA VAL A 241 21.17 -25.66 -5.42
C VAL A 241 20.91 -24.32 -4.72
N GLY A 242 20.21 -23.38 -5.38
CA GLY A 242 19.85 -22.10 -4.76
C GLY A 242 19.68 -20.94 -5.74
N CYS A 243 20.39 -19.83 -5.50
CA CYS A 243 20.28 -18.57 -6.25
C CYS A 243 21.63 -17.87 -6.46
N LEU A 244 21.69 -17.01 -7.47
CA LEU A 244 22.75 -16.00 -7.68
C LEU A 244 22.20 -14.60 -7.40
N GLN A 245 22.84 -13.82 -6.53
CA GLN A 245 22.51 -12.41 -6.33
C GLN A 245 23.77 -11.54 -6.34
N ILE A 246 24.02 -10.90 -7.48
CA ILE A 246 25.17 -10.01 -7.70
C ILE A 246 24.61 -8.61 -7.98
N VAL A 247 24.47 -7.80 -6.93
CA VAL A 247 23.77 -6.50 -7.01
C VAL A 247 24.57 -5.39 -6.37
N GLY A 248 24.76 -4.27 -7.09
CA GLY A 248 25.45 -3.08 -6.56
C GLY A 248 26.93 -3.32 -6.25
N THR A 249 27.57 -4.27 -6.93
CA THR A 249 28.95 -4.71 -6.67
C THR A 249 29.97 -3.94 -7.52
N ARG A 250 31.26 -4.13 -7.19
CA ARG A 250 32.40 -3.51 -7.88
C ARG A 250 33.22 -4.49 -8.71
N ILE A 251 32.80 -5.75 -8.81
CA ILE A 251 33.48 -6.75 -9.63
C ILE A 251 33.38 -6.37 -11.12
N ASN A 252 34.40 -6.75 -11.87
CA ASN A 252 34.50 -6.56 -13.32
C ASN A 252 34.16 -7.83 -14.11
N ASN A 253 34.33 -9.01 -13.51
CA ASN A 253 34.07 -10.31 -14.11
C ASN A 253 33.17 -11.20 -13.22
N VAL A 254 32.79 -12.39 -13.71
CA VAL A 254 31.99 -13.37 -12.97
C VAL A 254 32.47 -14.81 -13.19
N ASP A 255 33.72 -14.98 -13.63
CA ASP A 255 34.28 -16.23 -14.15
C ASP A 255 34.31 -17.35 -13.10
N PHE A 256 34.21 -17.02 -11.81
CA PHE A 256 34.00 -17.99 -10.73
C PHE A 256 32.67 -18.76 -10.83
N LEU A 257 31.71 -18.30 -11.65
CA LEU A 257 30.51 -19.04 -12.00
C LEU A 257 30.78 -20.14 -13.03
N ASP A 258 31.96 -20.18 -13.67
CA ASP A 258 32.36 -21.31 -14.52
C ASP A 258 32.57 -22.59 -13.71
N ASP A 259 33.07 -22.46 -12.46
CA ASP A 259 33.36 -23.56 -11.54
C ASP A 259 32.10 -24.42 -11.21
N ILE A 260 30.90 -23.94 -11.52
CA ILE A 260 29.61 -24.64 -11.38
C ILE A 260 29.35 -25.52 -12.62
N SER A 261 29.20 -26.84 -12.46
CA SER A 261 28.80 -27.76 -13.54
C SER A 261 27.29 -27.79 -13.78
N SER A 262 26.50 -27.83 -12.71
CA SER A 262 25.04 -27.89 -12.79
C SER A 262 24.37 -26.93 -11.81
N PHE A 263 23.14 -26.53 -12.13
CA PHE A 263 22.40 -25.55 -11.34
C PHE A 263 20.94 -25.93 -11.20
N SER A 264 20.43 -25.88 -9.97
CA SER A 264 19.03 -26.06 -9.61
C SER A 264 18.50 -24.80 -8.91
N PHE A 265 17.57 -24.10 -9.57
CA PHE A 265 16.96 -22.89 -9.03
C PHE A 265 15.96 -23.20 -7.92
N VAL A 266 16.06 -22.52 -6.78
CA VAL A 266 15.09 -22.65 -5.67
C VAL A 266 14.12 -21.46 -5.66
N GLU A 267 13.02 -21.61 -6.40
CA GLU A 267 12.03 -20.55 -6.61
C GLU A 267 11.55 -19.90 -5.30
N ASN A 268 11.33 -18.58 -5.34
CA ASN A 268 10.74 -17.77 -4.26
C ASN A 268 11.51 -17.71 -2.91
N THR A 269 12.65 -18.38 -2.77
CA THR A 269 13.44 -18.35 -1.51
C THR A 269 14.51 -17.27 -1.45
N CYS A 270 14.98 -16.77 -2.60
CA CYS A 270 16.08 -15.80 -2.68
C CYS A 270 15.99 -14.92 -3.93
N GLY A 271 16.68 -13.77 -3.91
CA GLY A 271 16.84 -12.91 -5.09
C GLY A 271 17.73 -13.59 -6.14
N TYR A 272 17.37 -13.43 -7.41
CA TYR A 272 17.96 -14.20 -8.51
C TYR A 272 18.25 -13.31 -9.73
N GLU A 273 19.34 -12.55 -9.62
CA GLU A 273 19.59 -11.37 -10.46
C GLU A 273 21.08 -10.95 -10.49
N ILE A 274 21.50 -10.41 -11.63
CA ILE A 274 22.72 -9.64 -11.80
C ILE A 274 22.31 -8.24 -12.27
N PHE A 275 22.45 -7.24 -11.40
CA PHE A 275 21.91 -5.88 -11.64
C PHE A 275 22.77 -4.77 -11.00
N ASN A 276 22.84 -3.62 -11.66
CA ASN A 276 23.42 -2.37 -11.13
C ASN A 276 24.89 -2.51 -10.67
N ASN A 277 25.67 -3.33 -11.38
CA ASN A 277 27.09 -3.57 -11.12
C ASN A 277 27.92 -2.66 -12.04
N SER A 278 28.39 -1.52 -11.53
CA SER A 278 28.90 -0.40 -12.34
C SER A 278 30.23 -0.63 -13.08
N LYS A 279 30.84 -1.81 -12.94
CA LYS A 279 32.05 -2.23 -13.67
C LYS A 279 31.90 -3.58 -14.40
N LEU A 280 30.77 -4.27 -14.25
CA LEU A 280 30.58 -5.62 -14.77
C LEU A 280 29.91 -5.57 -16.15
N CYS A 281 30.65 -5.96 -17.17
CA CYS A 281 30.12 -6.28 -18.48
C CYS A 281 30.33 -7.77 -18.77
N ILE A 282 29.24 -8.52 -18.77
CA ILE A 282 29.17 -9.90 -19.24
C ILE A 282 29.02 -9.83 -20.76
N GLU A 283 30.05 -10.25 -21.48
CA GLU A 283 30.10 -10.21 -22.94
C GLU A 283 29.12 -11.20 -23.58
N GLU A 284 28.98 -12.40 -23.00
CA GLU A 284 28.11 -13.51 -23.45
C GLU A 284 26.89 -13.75 -22.53
N PRO A 285 25.94 -12.80 -22.37
CA PRO A 285 24.82 -12.95 -21.44
C PRO A 285 23.87 -14.10 -21.82
N PHE A 286 23.82 -14.49 -23.10
CA PHE A 286 23.05 -15.62 -23.61
C PHE A 286 23.55 -16.95 -23.04
N ARG A 287 24.86 -17.21 -23.15
CA ARG A 287 25.53 -18.41 -22.63
C ARG A 287 25.31 -18.56 -21.13
N MET A 288 25.39 -17.46 -20.37
CA MET A 288 25.17 -17.51 -18.94
C MET A 288 23.69 -17.74 -18.55
N LYS A 289 22.71 -17.33 -19.37
CA LYS A 289 21.28 -17.67 -19.15
C LYS A 289 20.94 -19.12 -19.51
N MET A 290 21.60 -19.69 -20.51
CA MET A 290 21.54 -21.13 -20.78
C MET A 290 22.06 -21.95 -19.60
N LYS A 291 23.14 -21.48 -18.94
CA LYS A 291 23.72 -22.12 -17.74
C LYS A 291 22.91 -21.89 -16.47
N PHE A 292 22.31 -20.70 -16.32
CA PHE A 292 21.47 -20.31 -15.19
C PHE A 292 20.07 -19.91 -15.69
N PRO A 293 19.17 -20.89 -15.93
CA PRO A 293 17.86 -20.62 -16.50
C PRO A 293 17.08 -19.54 -15.75
N ARG A 294 16.39 -18.68 -16.50
CA ARG A 294 15.60 -17.54 -16.01
C ARG A 294 16.39 -16.44 -15.27
N LEU A 295 17.73 -16.46 -15.27
CA LEU A 295 18.53 -15.43 -14.59
C LEU A 295 18.29 -14.04 -15.20
N SER A 296 17.87 -13.09 -14.36
CA SER A 296 17.76 -11.69 -14.77
C SER A 296 19.16 -11.07 -14.84
N ILE A 297 19.58 -10.64 -16.03
CA ILE A 297 20.86 -9.94 -16.25
C ILE A 297 20.53 -8.56 -16.83
N ILE A 298 20.83 -7.51 -16.07
CA ILE A 298 20.62 -6.11 -16.45
C ILE A 298 21.95 -5.37 -16.27
N GLN A 299 22.53 -4.95 -17.40
CA GLN A 299 23.89 -4.44 -17.52
C GLN A 299 23.91 -2.93 -17.79
N PRO A 300 25.03 -2.23 -17.52
CA PRO A 300 25.28 -0.88 -18.04
C PRO A 300 25.06 -0.75 -19.55
N ASP A 301 24.65 0.43 -20.00
CA ASP A 301 24.20 0.63 -21.39
C ASP A 301 25.35 0.72 -22.41
N ASP A 302 26.56 0.97 -21.91
CA ASP A 302 27.84 1.00 -22.61
C ASP A 302 28.50 -0.38 -22.77
N CYS A 303 28.04 -1.41 -22.03
CA CYS A 303 28.51 -2.78 -22.23
C CYS A 303 28.22 -3.28 -23.66
N GLN A 304 29.25 -3.77 -24.32
CA GLN A 304 29.11 -4.52 -25.57
C GLN A 304 28.66 -5.94 -25.22
N THR A 305 27.56 -6.40 -25.81
CA THR A 305 27.02 -7.76 -25.61
C THR A 305 26.92 -8.49 -26.94
N THR A 306 27.58 -9.63 -27.02
CA THR A 306 27.60 -10.55 -28.15
C THR A 306 26.84 -11.82 -27.82
N CYS A 307 26.02 -12.29 -28.76
CA CYS A 307 25.35 -13.58 -28.65
C CYS A 307 25.40 -14.30 -29.99
N ASP A 308 25.44 -15.63 -29.93
CA ASP A 308 25.47 -16.45 -31.12
C ASP A 308 24.18 -16.32 -31.94
N GLY A 309 24.34 -16.32 -33.26
CA GLY A 309 23.27 -16.61 -34.20
C GLY A 309 22.74 -18.03 -34.00
N GLY A 310 21.51 -18.27 -34.43
CA GLY A 310 20.87 -19.55 -34.23
C GLY A 310 19.49 -19.61 -34.87
N ARG A 311 18.73 -20.64 -34.47
CA ARG A 311 17.33 -20.78 -34.87
C ARG A 311 16.45 -19.99 -33.90
N VAL A 312 15.61 -19.10 -34.42
CA VAL A 312 14.69 -18.30 -33.60
C VAL A 312 13.43 -19.10 -33.29
N ASP A 313 13.42 -19.69 -32.10
CA ASP A 313 12.23 -20.21 -31.42
C ASP A 313 12.06 -19.53 -30.04
N ASP A 314 11.04 -19.92 -29.28
CA ASP A 314 10.77 -19.34 -27.96
C ASP A 314 11.89 -19.62 -26.92
N VAL A 315 12.69 -20.68 -27.07
CA VAL A 315 13.82 -20.98 -26.16
C VAL A 315 15.00 -20.06 -26.47
N TYR A 316 15.30 -19.83 -27.75
CA TYR A 316 16.31 -18.85 -28.16
C TYR A 316 15.92 -17.43 -27.71
N LEU A 317 14.66 -17.03 -27.91
CA LEU A 317 14.17 -15.69 -27.57
C LEU A 317 14.19 -15.40 -26.07
N ASP A 318 13.94 -16.39 -25.21
CA ASP A 318 14.01 -16.24 -23.74
C ASP A 318 15.43 -15.93 -23.25
N ASN A 319 16.44 -16.51 -23.89
CA ASN A 319 17.84 -16.31 -23.54
C ASN A 319 18.45 -15.03 -24.17
N LEU A 320 17.88 -14.55 -25.29
CA LEU A 320 18.39 -13.40 -26.06
C LEU A 320 18.21 -12.03 -25.37
N TYR A 321 17.40 -11.94 -24.32
CA TYR A 321 17.06 -10.66 -23.69
C TYR A 321 18.32 -9.91 -23.17
N GLY A 322 18.53 -8.68 -23.63
CA GLY A 322 19.73 -7.87 -23.31
C GLY A 322 20.87 -7.95 -24.33
N CYS A 323 20.71 -8.73 -25.40
CA CYS A 323 21.70 -8.79 -26.48
C CYS A 323 21.61 -7.59 -27.43
N LYS A 324 22.76 -6.99 -27.77
CA LYS A 324 22.88 -5.84 -28.69
C LYS A 324 23.48 -6.22 -30.04
N ASN A 325 24.36 -7.22 -30.09
CA ASN A 325 25.09 -7.65 -31.28
C ASN A 325 24.97 -9.17 -31.47
N ILE A 326 24.54 -9.63 -32.66
CA ILE A 326 24.52 -11.06 -33.02
C ILE A 326 25.78 -11.41 -33.83
N VAL A 327 26.40 -12.56 -33.56
CA VAL A 327 27.53 -13.10 -34.32
C VAL A 327 27.11 -14.43 -34.96
N GLY A 328 27.16 -14.53 -36.29
CA GLY A 328 26.58 -15.64 -37.04
C GLY A 328 25.14 -15.40 -37.52
N ASN A 329 24.56 -16.40 -38.16
CA ASN A 329 23.28 -16.27 -38.89
C ASN A 329 22.06 -16.35 -37.95
N LEU A 330 21.07 -15.47 -38.15
CA LEU A 330 19.83 -15.45 -37.40
C LEU A 330 18.71 -16.04 -38.27
N THR A 331 18.24 -17.24 -37.94
CA THR A 331 17.46 -18.09 -38.87
C THR A 331 16.03 -18.37 -38.39
N LEU A 332 15.05 -18.06 -39.25
CA LEU A 332 13.62 -18.27 -39.03
C LEU A 332 13.09 -19.32 -40.02
N HIS A 333 13.46 -20.58 -39.80
CA HIS A 333 13.25 -21.68 -40.77
C HIS A 333 12.05 -22.58 -40.43
N ASN A 334 11.19 -22.82 -41.44
CA ASN A 334 10.05 -23.74 -41.43
C ASN A 334 9.02 -23.45 -40.30
N LEU A 335 8.82 -22.18 -39.95
CA LEU A 335 7.93 -21.78 -38.84
C LEU A 335 6.44 -22.03 -39.17
N LEU A 336 5.84 -23.02 -38.51
CA LEU A 336 4.40 -23.33 -38.57
C LEU A 336 3.54 -22.33 -37.77
N ARG A 337 4.09 -21.76 -36.69
CA ARG A 337 3.47 -20.76 -35.81
C ARG A 337 4.50 -19.64 -35.54
N ARG A 338 4.01 -18.44 -35.20
CA ARG A 338 4.86 -17.30 -34.79
C ARG A 338 5.36 -17.51 -33.35
N PRO A 339 6.67 -17.40 -33.05
CA PRO A 339 7.18 -17.39 -31.68
C PRO A 339 6.55 -16.28 -30.84
N SER A 340 6.21 -16.57 -29.60
CA SER A 340 5.46 -15.69 -28.70
C SER A 340 6.22 -14.40 -28.34
N ARG A 341 7.54 -14.49 -28.20
CA ARG A 341 8.43 -13.41 -27.73
C ARG A 341 9.28 -12.79 -28.84
N ILE A 342 8.87 -12.91 -30.10
CA ILE A 342 9.66 -12.44 -31.27
C ILE A 342 10.05 -10.95 -31.22
N HIS A 343 9.33 -10.13 -30.43
CA HIS A 343 9.67 -8.72 -30.16
C HIS A 343 10.99 -8.53 -29.41
N VAL A 344 11.58 -9.57 -28.79
CA VAL A 344 12.93 -9.47 -28.18
C VAL A 344 13.99 -9.13 -29.24
N LEU A 345 13.76 -9.49 -30.51
CA LEU A 345 14.60 -9.09 -31.65
C LEU A 345 14.64 -7.57 -31.87
N ASP A 346 13.67 -6.80 -31.38
CA ASP A 346 13.68 -5.34 -31.50
C ASP A 346 14.84 -4.68 -30.73
N ALA A 347 15.46 -5.36 -29.76
CA ALA A 347 16.63 -4.86 -29.03
C ALA A 347 17.95 -4.96 -29.82
N VAL A 348 18.04 -5.89 -30.77
CA VAL A 348 19.26 -6.16 -31.55
C VAL A 348 19.62 -4.94 -32.41
N THR A 349 20.90 -4.55 -32.40
CA THR A 349 21.40 -3.38 -33.14
C THR A 349 22.34 -3.73 -34.28
N THR A 350 23.06 -4.85 -34.21
CA THR A 350 23.90 -5.37 -35.30
C THR A 350 23.73 -6.88 -35.46
N ILE A 351 23.85 -7.38 -36.69
CA ILE A 351 24.01 -8.79 -37.02
C ILE A 351 25.27 -8.93 -37.87
N ASN A 352 26.27 -9.66 -37.36
CA ASN A 352 27.49 -10.02 -38.07
C ASN A 352 27.34 -11.43 -38.64
N GLY A 353 26.57 -11.52 -39.72
CA GLY A 353 26.05 -12.74 -40.34
C GLY A 353 24.83 -12.41 -41.21
N THR A 354 24.07 -13.44 -41.57
CA THR A 354 22.87 -13.34 -42.42
C THR A 354 21.58 -13.35 -41.59
N LEU A 355 20.62 -12.49 -41.94
CA LEU A 355 19.24 -12.61 -41.50
C LEU A 355 18.46 -13.50 -42.47
N GLU A 356 18.12 -14.71 -42.05
CA GLU A 356 17.43 -15.72 -42.86
C GLU A 356 15.99 -15.93 -42.40
N ILE A 357 15.02 -15.83 -43.32
CA ILE A 357 13.60 -16.10 -43.06
C ILE A 357 13.07 -16.97 -44.19
N VAL A 358 12.85 -18.27 -43.92
CA VAL A 358 12.63 -19.27 -44.97
C VAL A 358 11.44 -20.18 -44.65
N ASN A 359 10.56 -20.34 -45.64
CA ASN A 359 9.42 -21.27 -45.62
C ASN A 359 8.46 -21.10 -44.42
N THR A 360 8.26 -19.88 -43.93
CA THR A 360 7.36 -19.61 -42.80
C THR A 360 5.90 -19.52 -43.23
N LYS A 361 5.01 -20.26 -42.55
CA LYS A 361 3.56 -20.33 -42.87
C LYS A 361 2.71 -19.29 -42.14
N SER A 362 3.17 -18.82 -40.98
CA SER A 362 2.33 -18.04 -40.04
C SER A 362 3.06 -16.88 -39.37
N LEU A 363 4.16 -16.38 -39.97
CA LEU A 363 5.02 -15.38 -39.32
C LEU A 363 4.31 -14.03 -39.11
N GLY A 364 3.48 -13.57 -40.05
CA GLY A 364 2.79 -12.29 -39.95
C GLY A 364 3.71 -11.10 -40.20
N ASP A 365 3.65 -10.09 -39.34
CA ASP A 365 4.38 -8.83 -39.46
C ASP A 365 5.71 -8.87 -38.71
N PHE A 366 6.84 -8.72 -39.41
CA PHE A 366 8.19 -8.87 -38.85
C PHE A 366 8.94 -7.52 -38.80
N THR A 367 9.51 -7.21 -37.64
CA THR A 367 10.18 -5.93 -37.35
C THR A 367 11.44 -6.17 -36.51
N MET A 368 12.46 -5.34 -36.70
CA MET A 368 13.59 -5.20 -35.76
C MET A 368 13.91 -3.71 -35.56
N ALA A 369 13.30 -3.11 -34.54
CA ALA A 369 13.18 -1.66 -34.39
C ALA A 369 14.48 -0.92 -34.05
N ASN A 370 15.49 -1.59 -33.48
CA ASN A 370 16.80 -1.00 -33.20
C ASN A 370 17.94 -1.45 -34.12
N LEU A 371 17.65 -2.30 -35.12
CA LEU A 371 18.66 -2.82 -36.05
C LEU A 371 19.25 -1.70 -36.91
N LYS A 372 20.57 -1.52 -36.85
CA LYS A 372 21.35 -0.47 -37.55
C LYS A 372 22.19 -1.05 -38.68
N GLU A 373 22.73 -2.25 -38.49
CA GLU A 373 23.67 -2.88 -39.41
C GLU A 373 23.39 -4.38 -39.55
N ILE A 374 23.44 -4.88 -40.78
CA ILE A 374 23.62 -6.30 -41.07
C ILE A 374 24.85 -6.42 -41.96
N SER A 375 25.81 -7.24 -41.56
CA SER A 375 27.08 -7.43 -42.24
C SER A 375 27.39 -8.92 -42.31
N ASN A 376 27.22 -9.55 -43.47
CA ASN A 376 27.67 -10.94 -43.67
C ASN A 376 29.14 -10.93 -44.14
N PRO A 377 30.10 -11.47 -43.36
CA PRO A 377 31.48 -11.63 -43.81
C PRO A 377 31.66 -12.83 -44.75
N GLU A 378 30.77 -13.83 -44.66
CA GLU A 378 30.81 -15.06 -45.46
C GLU A 378 30.23 -14.84 -46.87
N GLN A 379 30.13 -15.92 -47.65
CA GLN A 379 29.56 -15.88 -49.00
C GLN A 379 28.03 -15.89 -48.95
N GLY A 380 27.41 -14.88 -49.56
CA GLY A 380 25.96 -14.77 -49.73
C GLY A 380 25.36 -13.43 -49.28
N PRO A 381 24.07 -13.17 -49.54
CA PRO A 381 23.40 -11.93 -49.16
C PRO A 381 23.31 -11.78 -47.64
N ALA A 382 23.28 -10.54 -47.16
CA ALA A 382 23.07 -10.21 -45.75
C ALA A 382 21.61 -10.40 -45.30
N ILE A 383 20.66 -10.29 -46.23
CA ILE A 383 19.23 -10.49 -45.99
C ILE A 383 18.71 -11.55 -46.98
N TYR A 384 18.22 -12.67 -46.46
CA TYR A 384 17.74 -13.82 -47.22
C TYR A 384 16.31 -14.22 -46.80
N ILE A 385 15.30 -13.82 -47.58
CA ILE A 385 13.89 -13.98 -47.23
C ILE A 385 13.15 -14.67 -48.37
N THR A 386 12.80 -15.94 -48.24
CA THR A 386 12.18 -16.71 -49.34
C THR A 386 11.16 -17.76 -48.92
N GLY A 387 10.12 -17.95 -49.74
CA GLY A 387 9.11 -19.01 -49.57
C GLY A 387 8.09 -18.73 -48.46
N ASN A 388 7.99 -17.50 -47.96
CA ASN A 388 7.18 -17.19 -46.78
C ASN A 388 5.73 -16.87 -47.17
N VAL A 389 4.89 -17.91 -47.16
CA VAL A 389 3.45 -17.81 -47.47
C VAL A 389 2.67 -16.99 -46.43
N GLY A 390 3.19 -16.89 -45.20
CA GLY A 390 2.56 -16.18 -44.08
C GLY A 390 3.18 -14.85 -43.69
N LEU A 391 4.25 -14.40 -44.36
CA LEU A 391 4.90 -13.11 -44.10
C LEU A 391 4.06 -11.98 -44.73
N LYS A 392 3.67 -10.99 -43.92
CA LYS A 392 2.81 -9.86 -44.34
C LYS A 392 3.57 -8.57 -44.55
N SER A 393 4.54 -8.26 -43.69
CA SER A 393 5.32 -7.03 -43.74
C SER A 393 6.72 -7.21 -43.16
N LEU A 394 7.64 -6.34 -43.59
CA LEU A 394 9.02 -6.26 -43.12
C LEU A 394 9.35 -4.81 -42.76
N ASN A 395 9.92 -4.57 -41.57
CA ASN A 395 10.28 -3.22 -41.14
C ASN A 395 11.59 -3.14 -40.36
N PHE A 396 12.54 -2.34 -40.86
CA PHE A 396 13.88 -2.14 -40.27
C PHE A 396 14.17 -0.63 -40.13
N PRO A 397 13.44 0.10 -39.27
CA PRO A 397 13.32 1.57 -39.33
C PRO A 397 14.59 2.35 -38.95
N LYS A 398 15.61 1.68 -38.39
CA LYS A 398 16.90 2.30 -38.02
C LYS A 398 18.09 1.76 -38.82
N LEU A 399 17.83 0.93 -39.84
CA LEU A 399 18.86 0.29 -40.66
C LEU A 399 19.62 1.35 -41.48
N LYS A 400 20.96 1.36 -41.36
CA LYS A 400 21.87 2.35 -41.94
C LYS A 400 22.99 1.74 -42.77
N LYS A 401 23.28 0.44 -42.62
CA LYS A 401 24.37 -0.25 -43.31
C LYS A 401 23.97 -1.69 -43.63
N ILE A 402 24.24 -2.11 -44.86
CA ILE A 402 24.13 -3.50 -45.32
C ILE A 402 25.48 -3.83 -45.95
N HIS A 403 26.19 -4.82 -45.40
CA HIS A 403 27.43 -5.33 -45.97
C HIS A 403 27.31 -6.82 -46.28
N SER A 404 27.90 -7.22 -47.39
CA SER A 404 28.08 -8.61 -47.82
C SER A 404 29.20 -8.60 -48.85
N SER A 405 29.98 -9.68 -48.86
CA SER A 405 31.02 -9.99 -49.84
C SER A 405 30.47 -10.20 -51.26
N ASP A 406 29.22 -10.66 -51.36
CA ASP A 406 28.53 -11.03 -52.60
C ASP A 406 28.08 -9.79 -53.39
N LYS A 407 27.92 -9.97 -54.71
CA LYS A 407 27.23 -9.05 -55.61
C LYS A 407 25.76 -8.88 -55.19
N LEU A 408 25.08 -9.96 -54.79
CA LEU A 408 23.70 -9.93 -54.31
C LEU A 408 23.67 -9.79 -52.78
N LYS A 409 23.22 -8.64 -52.26
CA LYS A 409 23.27 -8.30 -50.83
C LYS A 409 21.93 -8.46 -50.11
N VAL A 410 20.84 -8.36 -50.85
CA VAL A 410 19.46 -8.54 -50.36
C VAL A 410 18.69 -9.39 -51.37
N LYS A 411 18.14 -10.52 -50.90
CA LYS A 411 17.30 -11.43 -51.68
C LYS A 411 16.00 -11.68 -50.92
N ILE A 412 14.93 -11.03 -51.37
CA ILE A 412 13.58 -11.13 -50.84
C ILE A 412 12.68 -11.58 -52.00
N ILE A 413 12.43 -12.88 -52.14
CA ILE A 413 11.70 -13.44 -53.31
C ILE A 413 10.68 -14.50 -52.88
N ASN A 414 9.68 -14.83 -53.70
CA ASN A 414 8.71 -15.89 -53.41
C ASN A 414 7.95 -15.73 -52.06
N ASN A 415 7.56 -14.50 -51.71
CA ASN A 415 6.84 -14.18 -50.47
C ASN A 415 5.43 -13.61 -50.81
N PRO A 416 4.44 -14.46 -51.17
CA PRO A 416 3.25 -14.04 -51.92
C PRO A 416 2.24 -13.15 -51.16
N LYS A 417 2.47 -12.85 -49.88
CA LYS A 417 1.64 -11.94 -49.07
C LYS A 417 2.43 -10.75 -48.50
N LEU A 418 3.69 -10.61 -48.88
CA LEU A 418 4.57 -9.54 -48.38
C LEU A 418 4.20 -8.20 -49.01
N GLY A 419 3.54 -7.35 -48.25
CA GLY A 419 3.41 -5.93 -48.53
C GLY A 419 4.64 -5.15 -48.04
N MET A 420 5.16 -4.25 -48.87
CA MET A 420 6.16 -3.26 -48.45
C MET A 420 5.83 -1.87 -49.01
N VAL A 421 6.21 -0.83 -48.28
CA VAL A 421 6.08 0.56 -48.75
C VAL A 421 7.27 0.92 -49.63
N ARG A 422 7.02 1.60 -50.75
CA ARG A 422 8.03 1.92 -51.79
C ARG A 422 9.26 2.64 -51.21
N ALA A 423 9.08 3.46 -50.17
CA ALA A 423 10.18 4.15 -49.46
C ALA A 423 11.12 3.18 -48.72
N GLN A 424 10.60 2.09 -48.12
CA GLN A 424 11.41 1.07 -47.46
C GLN A 424 12.25 0.29 -48.48
N VAL A 425 11.64 -0.13 -49.59
CA VAL A 425 12.33 -0.85 -50.68
C VAL A 425 13.41 0.05 -51.32
N THR A 426 13.11 1.33 -51.51
CA THR A 426 14.07 2.34 -51.99
C THR A 426 15.25 2.50 -51.03
N THR A 427 15.00 2.44 -49.72
CA THR A 427 16.04 2.47 -48.69
C THR A 427 16.93 1.22 -48.78
N LEU A 428 16.36 0.01 -48.90
CA LEU A 428 17.13 -1.23 -49.07
C LEU A 428 18.01 -1.20 -50.32
N HIS A 429 17.50 -0.70 -51.46
CA HIS A 429 18.30 -0.49 -52.67
C HIS A 429 19.46 0.50 -52.42
N LYS A 430 19.22 1.63 -51.74
CA LYS A 430 20.24 2.64 -51.44
C LYS A 430 21.35 2.06 -50.55
N LEU A 431 20.99 1.40 -49.47
CA LEU A 431 21.96 0.77 -48.54
C LEU A 431 22.79 -0.34 -49.22
N SER A 432 22.18 -1.08 -50.16
CA SER A 432 22.86 -2.14 -50.92
C SER A 432 23.79 -1.62 -52.02
N ARG A 433 23.95 -0.30 -52.21
CA ARG A 433 24.67 0.35 -53.33
C ARG A 433 24.01 0.13 -54.71
N GLY A 434 22.68 0.15 -54.76
CA GLY A 434 21.87 0.21 -55.99
C GLY A 434 21.11 -1.08 -56.31
N ARG A 435 20.08 -0.96 -57.17
CA ARG A 435 19.14 -2.05 -57.53
C ARG A 435 19.82 -3.33 -58.03
N LYS A 436 20.94 -3.21 -58.75
CA LYS A 436 21.72 -4.34 -59.28
C LYS A 436 22.26 -5.32 -58.22
N ASN A 437 22.35 -4.88 -56.96
CA ASN A 437 22.82 -5.69 -55.83
C ASN A 437 21.65 -6.29 -55.01
N THR A 438 20.41 -6.23 -55.52
CA THR A 438 19.20 -6.63 -54.79
C THR A 438 18.18 -7.34 -55.68
N ARG A 439 17.49 -8.35 -55.16
CA ARG A 439 16.23 -8.90 -55.72
C ARG A 439 15.16 -8.79 -54.64
N ILE A 440 14.07 -8.06 -54.91
CA ILE A 440 13.00 -7.77 -53.95
C ILE A 440 11.65 -7.84 -54.66
N ASP A 441 10.91 -8.92 -54.42
CA ASP A 441 9.53 -9.13 -54.86
C ASP A 441 8.58 -8.77 -53.72
N TYR A 442 7.63 -7.86 -53.95
CA TYR A 442 6.69 -7.38 -52.94
C TYR A 442 5.39 -6.87 -53.58
N ILE A 443 4.31 -6.85 -52.79
CA ILE A 443 3.09 -6.13 -53.12
C ILE A 443 3.28 -4.67 -52.69
N ASP A 444 3.14 -3.71 -53.61
CA ASP A 444 3.27 -2.29 -53.31
C ASP A 444 2.02 -1.81 -52.54
N ILE A 445 2.14 -1.74 -51.21
CA ILE A 445 1.08 -1.29 -50.28
C ILE A 445 1.18 0.21 -49.95
N THR A 446 1.98 0.96 -50.73
CA THR A 446 2.09 2.42 -50.61
C THR A 446 0.71 3.07 -50.75
N ALA A 447 0.32 3.88 -49.77
CA ALA A 447 -1.06 4.32 -49.62
C ALA A 447 -1.46 5.30 -50.73
N PHE A 448 -2.77 5.42 -51.00
CA PHE A 448 -3.28 6.42 -51.94
C PHE A 448 -2.85 7.85 -51.57
N PHE A 449 -2.68 8.12 -50.26
CA PHE A 449 -2.18 9.40 -49.75
C PHE A 449 -0.74 9.74 -50.19
N ASP A 450 0.11 8.74 -50.47
CA ASP A 450 1.47 8.97 -50.99
C ASP A 450 1.48 9.29 -52.50
N ARG A 451 0.31 9.25 -53.17
CA ARG A 451 0.13 9.68 -54.58
C ARG A 451 -0.63 11.01 -54.70
N LEU A 452 -1.00 11.63 -53.58
CA LEU A 452 -1.87 12.82 -53.60
C LEU A 452 -1.13 14.13 -53.92
N GLU A 453 0.18 14.14 -54.13
CA GLU A 453 0.95 15.36 -54.37
C GLU A 453 0.47 16.17 -55.61
N ASP A 454 -0.19 15.49 -56.56
CA ASP A 454 -0.79 16.09 -57.76
C ASP A 454 -2.15 16.80 -57.53
N PHE A 455 -2.87 16.51 -56.45
CA PHE A 455 -4.30 16.89 -56.26
C PHE A 455 -4.54 18.02 -55.23
N LYS A 456 -3.60 18.96 -55.12
CA LYS A 456 -3.52 20.00 -54.05
C LYS A 456 -4.81 20.74 -53.73
N TRP A 457 -5.66 21.07 -54.71
CA TRP A 457 -6.90 21.82 -54.49
C TRP A 457 -8.03 21.02 -53.83
N LEU A 458 -8.20 19.75 -54.20
CA LEU A 458 -9.14 18.84 -53.50
C LEU A 458 -8.66 18.55 -52.08
N ILE A 459 -7.34 18.45 -51.90
CA ILE A 459 -6.72 18.26 -50.59
C ILE A 459 -6.95 19.47 -49.69
N LEU A 460 -6.91 20.70 -50.19
CA LEU A 460 -7.18 21.89 -49.38
C LEU A 460 -8.60 21.85 -48.76
N ALA A 461 -9.60 21.48 -49.56
CA ALA A 461 -10.98 21.31 -49.08
C ALA A 461 -11.12 20.14 -48.09
N ALA A 462 -10.50 18.99 -48.41
CA ALA A 462 -10.49 17.81 -47.53
C ALA A 462 -9.75 18.06 -46.21
N VAL A 463 -8.66 18.83 -46.21
CA VAL A 463 -7.89 19.24 -45.03
C VAL A 463 -8.71 20.22 -44.17
N LEU A 464 -9.48 21.11 -44.77
CA LEU A 464 -10.35 22.02 -44.01
C LEU A 464 -11.48 21.25 -43.29
N LEU A 465 -12.05 20.24 -43.96
CA LEU A 465 -12.97 19.27 -43.34
C LEU A 465 -12.27 18.42 -42.26
N LEU A 466 -11.04 17.95 -42.52
CA LEU A 466 -10.25 17.14 -41.59
C LEU A 466 -9.85 17.94 -40.34
N ILE A 467 -9.54 19.23 -40.46
CA ILE A 467 -9.28 20.13 -39.32
C ILE A 467 -10.54 20.28 -38.48
N LEU A 468 -11.71 20.45 -39.10
CA LEU A 468 -13.00 20.43 -38.40
C LEU A 468 -13.23 19.10 -37.67
N LEU A 469 -12.96 17.97 -38.32
CA LEU A 469 -13.05 16.63 -37.72
C LEU A 469 -12.00 16.39 -36.63
N LEU A 470 -10.79 16.95 -36.72
CA LEU A 470 -9.73 16.86 -35.70
C LEU A 470 -10.01 17.78 -34.50
N ILE A 471 -10.63 18.94 -34.72
CA ILE A 471 -11.16 19.78 -33.65
C ILE A 471 -12.27 18.99 -32.93
N CYS A 472 -13.21 18.39 -33.66
CA CYS A 472 -14.21 17.49 -33.07
C CYS A 472 -13.56 16.26 -32.39
N ALA A 473 -12.52 15.66 -32.94
CA ALA A 473 -11.84 14.47 -32.41
C ALA A 473 -10.76 14.78 -31.36
N THR A 474 -10.55 16.04 -30.99
CA THR A 474 -9.82 16.45 -29.78
C THR A 474 -10.77 16.97 -28.71
N ILE A 475 -11.78 17.77 -29.10
CA ILE A 475 -12.86 18.21 -28.22
C ILE A 475 -13.68 17.02 -27.71
N MET A 476 -14.02 16.02 -28.53
CA MET A 476 -14.81 14.87 -28.06
C MET A 476 -14.05 14.01 -27.05
N PRO A 477 -12.79 13.57 -27.26
CA PRO A 477 -12.01 12.92 -26.20
C PRO A 477 -11.77 13.81 -24.98
N PHE A 478 -11.62 15.13 -25.13
CA PHE A 478 -11.53 16.04 -23.99
C PHE A 478 -12.85 16.16 -23.20
N LEU A 479 -14.00 16.24 -23.88
CA LEU A 479 -15.33 16.25 -23.26
C LEU A 479 -15.66 14.89 -22.66
N ILE A 480 -15.29 13.78 -23.31
CA ILE A 480 -15.41 12.42 -22.79
C ILE A 480 -14.49 12.24 -21.58
N ALA A 481 -13.24 12.69 -21.61
CA ALA A 481 -12.34 12.62 -20.46
C ALA A 481 -12.82 13.51 -19.30
N LYS A 482 -13.35 14.71 -19.59
CA LYS A 482 -13.99 15.60 -18.62
C LYS A 482 -15.24 14.98 -18.01
N GLU A 483 -16.07 14.34 -18.83
CA GLU A 483 -17.29 13.64 -18.40
C GLU A 483 -16.98 12.32 -17.69
N VAL A 484 -15.91 11.60 -18.05
CA VAL A 484 -15.40 10.41 -17.35
C VAL A 484 -14.80 10.81 -16.00
N LYS A 485 -13.96 11.85 -15.94
CA LYS A 485 -13.44 12.39 -14.67
C LYS A 485 -14.57 12.89 -13.77
N LYS A 486 -15.58 13.57 -14.34
CA LYS A 486 -16.82 13.95 -13.65
C LYS A 486 -17.65 12.73 -13.21
N ARG A 487 -17.71 11.65 -13.99
CA ARG A 487 -18.36 10.37 -13.60
C ARG A 487 -17.53 9.57 -12.61
N GLN A 488 -16.24 9.81 -12.47
CA GLN A 488 -15.37 9.24 -11.42
C GLN A 488 -15.56 9.99 -10.09
N THR A 489 -15.63 11.32 -10.13
CA THR A 489 -15.81 12.15 -8.91
C THR A 489 -17.25 12.35 -8.49
N TYR A 490 -18.23 12.16 -9.37
CA TYR A 490 -19.66 12.27 -9.09
C TYR A 490 -20.45 11.06 -9.62
N THR A 491 -21.59 10.78 -9.00
CA THR A 491 -22.62 9.86 -9.51
C THR A 491 -23.27 10.43 -10.77
N ARG A 492 -24.01 9.60 -11.51
CA ARG A 492 -24.89 10.04 -12.62
C ARG A 492 -25.79 11.21 -12.20
N ASP A 493 -26.15 11.25 -10.92
CA ASP A 493 -27.12 12.18 -10.40
C ASP A 493 -26.52 13.48 -9.82
N GLY A 494 -25.19 13.62 -9.82
CA GLY A 494 -24.45 14.83 -9.44
C GLY A 494 -24.05 14.90 -7.97
N TYR A 495 -24.15 13.79 -7.24
CA TYR A 495 -23.65 13.64 -5.87
C TYR A 495 -22.18 13.21 -5.91
N PRO A 496 -21.29 13.62 -4.98
CA PRO A 496 -19.92 13.14 -4.95
C PRO A 496 -19.85 11.60 -4.81
N ARG A 497 -18.81 10.97 -5.36
CA ARG A 497 -18.39 9.63 -4.96
C ARG A 497 -17.35 9.75 -3.86
N ALA A 498 -17.38 8.84 -2.87
CA ALA A 498 -16.40 8.86 -1.78
C ALA A 498 -14.96 8.72 -2.32
N PRO A 499 -13.94 9.21 -1.60
CA PRO A 499 -12.55 9.10 -2.03
C PRO A 499 -12.00 7.69 -1.75
N TYR A 500 -12.51 6.69 -2.49
CA TYR A 500 -12.07 5.28 -2.46
C TYR A 500 -10.62 5.09 -2.93
N HIS A 501 -9.99 6.13 -3.50
CA HIS A 501 -8.58 6.19 -3.80
C HIS A 501 -7.97 7.40 -3.07
N LEU A 502 -6.95 7.12 -2.24
CA LEU A 502 -6.21 8.09 -1.46
C LEU A 502 -4.73 8.07 -1.84
N GLU A 503 -4.11 9.25 -1.80
CA GLU A 503 -2.68 9.44 -2.00
C GLU A 503 -1.87 8.97 -0.78
N LYS A 504 -0.56 8.81 -0.96
CA LYS A 504 0.30 8.13 0.00
C LYS A 504 0.29 8.77 1.39
N GLU A 505 0.18 10.10 1.47
CA GLU A 505 0.19 10.84 2.73
C GLU A 505 -1.19 10.79 3.42
N SER A 506 -2.28 10.99 2.68
CA SER A 506 -3.65 10.72 3.15
C SER A 506 -3.79 9.32 3.79
N LYS A 507 -3.19 8.30 3.18
CA LYS A 507 -3.20 6.93 3.74
C LYS A 507 -2.46 6.81 5.06
N LYS A 508 -1.34 7.53 5.26
CA LYS A 508 -0.61 7.55 6.54
C LYS A 508 -1.44 8.19 7.65
N ILE A 509 -2.07 9.34 7.35
CA ILE A 509 -2.93 10.07 8.30
C ILE A 509 -4.07 9.15 8.76
N LEU A 510 -4.76 8.53 7.80
CA LEU A 510 -5.85 7.61 8.07
C LEU A 510 -5.41 6.33 8.82
N ALA A 511 -4.21 5.81 8.55
CA ALA A 511 -3.60 4.73 9.33
C ALA A 511 -3.24 5.15 10.77
N GLY A 512 -2.82 6.40 10.98
CA GLY A 512 -2.58 6.99 12.29
C GLY A 512 -3.85 7.02 13.14
N TRP A 513 -4.96 7.51 12.56
CA TRP A 513 -6.26 7.51 13.25
C TRP A 513 -6.76 6.10 13.58
N VAL A 514 -6.61 5.13 12.67
CA VAL A 514 -6.91 3.71 12.97
C VAL A 514 -6.07 3.20 14.14
N LYS A 515 -4.79 3.57 14.23
CA LYS A 515 -3.92 3.21 15.35
C LYS A 515 -4.41 3.81 16.67
N GLU A 516 -4.84 5.06 16.69
CA GLU A 516 -5.40 5.70 17.89
C GLU A 516 -6.73 5.05 18.29
N ILE A 517 -7.66 4.91 17.33
CA ILE A 517 -9.01 4.36 17.54
C ILE A 517 -8.98 2.91 18.03
N THR A 518 -8.08 2.07 17.50
CA THR A 518 -7.96 0.66 17.92
C THR A 518 -7.40 0.47 19.34
N THR A 519 -6.86 1.51 19.99
CA THR A 519 -6.58 1.49 21.44
C THR A 519 -7.84 1.68 22.31
N LYS A 520 -8.95 2.12 21.72
CA LYS A 520 -10.21 2.43 22.41
C LYS A 520 -11.21 1.29 22.19
N ASN A 521 -11.95 0.94 23.25
CA ASN A 521 -12.95 -0.12 23.17
C ASN A 521 -14.34 0.50 22.94
N PRO A 522 -15.06 0.22 21.84
CA PRO A 522 -16.37 0.84 21.58
C PRO A 522 -17.41 0.44 22.63
N LEU A 523 -17.22 -0.67 23.34
CA LEU A 523 -18.07 -1.12 24.44
C LEU A 523 -17.80 -0.40 25.76
N ILE A 524 -16.66 0.28 25.94
CA ILE A 524 -16.38 1.03 27.18
C ILE A 524 -15.36 2.18 27.03
N TRP A 525 -15.73 3.32 27.61
CA TRP A 525 -14.84 4.43 27.93
C TRP A 525 -14.14 4.28 29.28
N ARG A 526 -12.85 4.58 29.33
CA ARG A 526 -12.01 4.62 30.55
C ARG A 526 -11.70 6.07 30.94
N CYS A 527 -11.26 6.30 32.17
CA CYS A 527 -10.75 7.62 32.58
C CYS A 527 -9.52 8.06 31.74
N SER A 528 -8.72 7.10 31.24
CA SER A 528 -7.63 7.33 30.27
C SER A 528 -8.09 7.84 28.90
N ASP A 529 -9.40 7.83 28.65
CA ASP A 529 -9.99 8.27 27.38
C ASP A 529 -10.59 9.68 27.50
N ARG A 530 -10.42 10.37 28.64
CA ARG A 530 -10.73 11.81 28.84
C ARG A 530 -10.35 12.69 27.63
N PRO A 531 -9.16 12.57 27.00
CA PRO A 531 -8.78 13.42 25.85
C PRO A 531 -9.69 13.25 24.62
N VAL A 532 -10.50 12.20 24.57
CA VAL A 532 -11.44 11.88 23.48
C VAL A 532 -12.89 12.25 23.85
N ILE A 533 -13.19 12.38 25.15
CA ILE A 533 -14.56 12.43 25.70
C ILE A 533 -14.92 13.82 26.25
N TRP A 534 -13.96 14.55 26.81
CA TRP A 534 -14.18 15.85 27.43
C TRP A 534 -13.22 16.89 26.85
N SER A 535 -13.72 18.12 26.68
CA SER A 535 -12.85 19.28 26.53
C SER A 535 -12.06 19.50 27.82
N TYR A 536 -10.83 19.98 27.68
CA TYR A 536 -10.11 20.56 28.79
C TYR A 536 -10.68 21.96 29.11
N GLN A 537 -10.80 22.29 30.38
CA GLN A 537 -11.28 23.59 30.84
C GLN A 537 -10.13 24.62 30.81
N LYS A 538 -10.44 25.92 30.78
CA LYS A 538 -9.43 26.99 30.80
C LYS A 538 -8.51 27.01 32.04
N GLY A 539 -8.86 26.26 33.09
CA GLY A 539 -8.02 26.02 34.26
C GLY A 539 -7.19 24.74 34.24
N ASP A 540 -7.45 23.81 33.31
CA ASP A 540 -6.60 22.62 33.13
C ASP A 540 -5.24 23.03 32.56
N GLY A 541 -4.14 22.54 33.15
CA GLY A 541 -2.79 22.90 32.70
C GLY A 541 -2.48 22.60 31.23
N THR A 542 -3.14 21.56 30.68
CA THR A 542 -3.06 21.12 29.27
C THR A 542 -3.90 21.95 28.29
N HIS A 543 -4.71 22.91 28.76
CA HIS A 543 -5.42 23.83 27.85
C HIS A 543 -4.44 24.67 27.00
N LYS A 544 -3.25 24.97 27.55
CA LYS A 544 -2.19 25.69 26.84
C LYS A 544 -1.76 24.98 25.54
N ASP A 545 -1.80 23.64 25.53
CA ASP A 545 -1.48 22.83 24.37
C ASP A 545 -2.58 22.95 23.29
N ILE A 546 -3.84 23.15 23.71
CA ILE A 546 -4.97 23.46 22.81
C ILE A 546 -4.82 24.87 22.24
N ASP A 547 -4.43 25.86 23.04
CA ASP A 547 -4.20 27.23 22.54
C ASP A 547 -3.10 27.25 21.45
N VAL A 548 -2.04 26.45 21.62
CA VAL A 548 -1.01 26.22 20.59
C VAL A 548 -1.57 25.47 19.37
N LEU A 549 -2.35 24.40 19.57
CA LEU A 549 -2.99 23.65 18.49
C LEU A 549 -3.92 24.53 17.64
N VAL A 550 -4.68 25.41 18.29
CA VAL A 550 -5.56 26.42 17.67
C VAL A 550 -4.75 27.43 16.87
N ALA A 551 -3.65 27.95 17.42
CA ALA A 551 -2.77 28.89 16.72
C ALA A 551 -2.16 28.26 15.46
N ASN A 552 -1.64 27.04 15.57
CA ASN A 552 -1.08 26.28 14.46
C ASN A 552 -2.11 26.01 13.34
N ASN A 553 -3.38 25.81 13.70
CA ASN A 553 -4.47 25.52 12.76
C ASN A 553 -5.29 26.76 12.33
N ALA A 554 -4.83 27.99 12.62
CA ALA A 554 -5.58 29.22 12.34
C ALA A 554 -5.97 29.39 10.85
N SER A 555 -5.13 28.91 9.92
CA SER A 555 -5.45 28.94 8.48
C SER A 555 -6.58 27.98 8.10
N PHE A 556 -6.58 26.76 8.64
CA PHE A 556 -7.67 25.80 8.50
C PHE A 556 -8.98 26.39 9.06
N LEU A 557 -8.93 26.90 10.29
CA LEU A 557 -10.10 27.46 10.99
C LEU A 557 -10.75 28.61 10.21
N LYS A 558 -9.95 29.42 9.50
CA LYS A 558 -10.43 30.55 8.69
C LYS A 558 -10.98 30.15 7.32
N HIS A 559 -10.29 29.27 6.58
CA HIS A 559 -10.57 29.04 5.15
C HIS A 559 -11.27 27.70 4.86
N HIS A 560 -11.23 26.75 5.80
CA HIS A 560 -11.65 25.36 5.58
C HIS A 560 -12.68 24.85 6.60
N MET A 561 -12.92 25.58 7.70
CA MET A 561 -13.97 25.18 8.65
C MET A 561 -15.38 25.28 8.03
N LEU A 562 -16.24 24.31 8.35
CA LEU A 562 -17.63 24.27 7.90
C LEU A 562 -18.50 25.25 8.74
N PRO A 563 -19.09 26.30 8.15
CA PRO A 563 -19.97 27.20 8.89
C PRO A 563 -21.22 26.45 9.36
N LEU A 564 -21.53 26.52 10.66
CA LEU A 564 -22.69 25.87 11.28
C LEU A 564 -23.73 26.92 11.67
N ALA A 565 -25.01 26.63 11.43
CA ALA A 565 -26.08 27.45 11.98
C ALA A 565 -26.21 27.26 13.50
N ALA A 566 -26.54 28.35 14.19
CA ALA A 566 -26.87 28.30 15.61
C ALA A 566 -28.11 27.43 15.90
N ASN A 567 -28.16 26.91 17.13
CA ASN A 567 -29.24 26.08 17.69
C ASN A 567 -29.48 24.75 16.93
N CYS A 568 -30.34 23.90 17.49
CA CYS A 568 -30.66 22.56 16.96
C CYS A 568 -32.11 22.56 16.42
N ARG A 569 -33.03 21.73 16.93
CA ARG A 569 -34.47 21.82 16.57
C ARG A 569 -35.05 23.17 17.03
N ILE A 570 -35.81 23.86 16.17
CA ILE A 570 -36.43 25.17 16.47
C ILE A 570 -37.94 25.02 16.65
N PRO A 571 -38.57 25.66 17.67
CA PRO A 571 -40.02 25.69 17.83
C PRO A 571 -40.72 26.40 16.65
N PRO A 572 -41.77 25.83 16.03
CA PRO A 572 -42.48 26.47 14.91
C PRO A 572 -43.12 27.82 15.20
N LYS A 573 -43.23 28.23 16.47
CA LYS A 573 -43.79 29.53 16.90
C LYS A 573 -42.72 30.60 17.18
N ASP A 574 -41.43 30.25 17.20
CA ASP A 574 -40.36 31.19 17.50
C ASP A 574 -39.91 31.94 16.24
N ASN A 575 -40.57 33.07 15.98
CA ASN A 575 -40.29 33.89 14.80
C ASN A 575 -38.87 34.50 14.78
N PHE A 576 -38.20 34.63 15.93
CA PHE A 576 -36.83 35.16 16.00
C PHE A 576 -35.82 34.09 15.60
N LEU A 577 -35.86 32.91 16.24
CA LEU A 577 -34.95 31.80 15.92
C LEU A 577 -35.17 31.29 14.49
N LEU A 578 -36.42 31.27 14.02
CA LEU A 578 -36.73 31.00 12.60
C LEU A 578 -36.07 32.03 11.68
N CYS A 579 -36.14 33.33 12.00
CA CYS A 579 -35.51 34.36 11.18
C CYS A 579 -33.97 34.23 11.16
N GLU A 580 -33.32 33.96 12.29
CA GLU A 580 -31.86 33.73 12.33
C GLU A 580 -31.45 32.49 11.51
N ARG A 581 -32.24 31.40 11.56
CA ARG A 581 -32.00 30.23 10.70
C ARG A 581 -32.18 30.55 9.22
N ILE A 582 -33.16 31.39 8.86
CA ILE A 582 -33.39 31.85 7.48
C ILE A 582 -32.25 32.75 7.01
N LYS A 583 -31.81 33.74 7.80
CA LYS A 583 -30.63 34.57 7.51
C LYS A 583 -29.40 33.69 7.26
N THR A 584 -29.18 32.69 8.12
CA THR A 584 -28.07 31.75 7.99
C THR A 584 -28.18 30.92 6.70
N LEU A 585 -29.36 30.36 6.41
CA LEU A 585 -29.65 29.63 5.17
C LEU A 585 -29.43 30.47 3.90
N LEU A 586 -29.69 31.78 3.97
CA LEU A 586 -29.53 32.68 2.83
C LEU A 586 -28.14 33.30 2.72
N SER A 587 -27.29 33.19 3.75
CA SER A 587 -25.90 33.70 3.74
C SER A 587 -24.96 32.97 2.76
N LYS A 588 -25.34 31.78 2.29
CA LYS A 588 -24.57 30.93 1.38
C LYS A 588 -25.49 30.36 0.28
N ASP A 589 -24.93 29.96 -0.86
CA ASP A 589 -25.72 29.46 -2.01
C ASP A 589 -26.15 27.99 -1.85
N VAL A 590 -25.35 27.21 -1.12
CA VAL A 590 -25.57 25.80 -0.82
C VAL A 590 -25.76 25.63 0.69
N ALA A 591 -26.79 24.87 1.07
CA ALA A 591 -26.96 24.43 2.45
C ALA A 591 -26.99 22.90 2.52
N ILE A 592 -26.24 22.34 3.48
CA ILE A 592 -26.36 20.94 3.88
C ILE A 592 -27.33 20.92 5.07
N MET A 593 -28.50 20.31 4.88
CA MET A 593 -29.47 20.10 5.95
C MET A 593 -29.40 18.66 6.43
N ILE A 594 -29.22 18.46 7.73
CA ILE A 594 -29.28 17.15 8.38
C ILE A 594 -30.54 17.12 9.24
N GLY A 595 -31.47 16.20 8.93
CA GLY A 595 -32.76 16.11 9.61
C GLY A 595 -33.18 14.68 9.93
N GLY A 596 -33.88 14.50 11.06
CA GLY A 596 -34.33 13.18 11.52
C GLY A 596 -35.66 12.68 10.91
N GLU A 597 -36.32 13.47 10.07
CA GLU A 597 -37.63 13.15 9.50
C GLU A 597 -37.58 12.96 7.96
N ARG A 598 -38.74 12.71 7.33
CA ARG A 598 -38.81 12.40 5.88
C ARG A 598 -38.53 13.59 4.94
N ASN A 599 -38.53 14.82 5.44
CA ASN A 599 -38.45 16.05 4.65
C ASN A 599 -37.83 17.21 5.46
N PRO A 600 -37.30 18.28 4.84
CA PRO A 600 -36.54 19.33 5.53
C PRO A 600 -37.36 20.23 6.49
N SER A 601 -38.68 20.09 6.57
CA SER A 601 -39.52 20.87 7.52
C SER A 601 -39.15 20.64 8.99
N CYS A 602 -38.50 19.53 9.33
CA CYS A 602 -37.98 19.27 10.69
C CYS A 602 -36.80 20.18 11.07
N VAL A 603 -35.99 20.58 10.08
CA VAL A 603 -34.82 21.45 10.25
C VAL A 603 -35.20 22.93 10.14
N LEU A 604 -36.14 23.26 9.25
CA LEU A 604 -36.75 24.57 9.10
C LEU A 604 -38.28 24.43 8.91
N PRO A 605 -39.08 24.67 9.96
CA PRO A 605 -40.55 24.55 9.92
C PRO A 605 -41.20 25.18 8.68
N HIS A 606 -42.21 24.49 8.14
CA HIS A 606 -43.02 24.89 6.97
C HIS A 606 -42.27 25.04 5.63
N LEU A 607 -40.99 24.67 5.52
CA LEU A 607 -40.25 24.75 4.27
C LEU A 607 -40.87 23.81 3.20
N PRO A 608 -41.25 24.31 1.99
CA PRO A 608 -41.97 23.50 1.01
C PRO A 608 -41.17 22.29 0.52
N TYR A 609 -41.80 21.11 0.52
CA TYR A 609 -41.20 19.85 0.05
C TYR A 609 -41.90 19.27 -1.20
N GLN A 610 -42.92 19.95 -1.74
CA GLN A 610 -43.59 19.62 -3.00
C GLN A 610 -43.29 20.70 -4.06
N VAL A 611 -43.00 20.28 -5.30
CA VAL A 611 -42.64 21.19 -6.40
C VAL A 611 -43.80 22.13 -6.73
N LYS A 612 -43.50 23.39 -7.07
CA LYS A 612 -44.43 24.53 -7.22
C LYS A 612 -45.18 24.98 -5.95
N LYS A 613 -44.97 24.36 -4.78
CA LYS A 613 -45.44 24.94 -3.50
C LYS A 613 -44.47 26.02 -3.02
N SER A 614 -45.03 27.03 -2.36
CA SER A 614 -44.29 28.14 -1.73
C SER A 614 -44.70 28.34 -0.27
N HIS A 615 -43.84 28.99 0.50
CA HIS A 615 -44.13 29.47 1.86
C HIS A 615 -43.40 30.78 2.11
N THR A 616 -44.02 31.70 2.87
CA THR A 616 -43.48 33.04 3.14
C THR A 616 -43.35 33.29 4.63
N TYR A 617 -42.11 33.32 5.12
CA TYR A 617 -41.80 33.75 6.48
C TYR A 617 -41.87 35.28 6.57
N LYS A 618 -42.39 35.81 7.68
CA LYS A 618 -42.51 37.27 7.94
C LYS A 618 -41.88 37.61 9.28
N TYR A 619 -40.96 38.58 9.31
CA TYR A 619 -40.31 39.04 10.55
C TYR A 619 -39.92 40.51 10.47
N LEU A 620 -40.31 41.32 11.46
CA LEU A 620 -40.04 42.77 11.58
C LEU A 620 -40.25 43.57 10.27
N GLY A 621 -41.34 43.27 9.54
CA GLY A 621 -41.68 43.94 8.28
C GLY A 621 -40.83 43.53 7.07
N SER A 622 -39.94 42.54 7.21
CA SER A 622 -39.26 41.88 6.09
C SER A 622 -39.91 40.53 5.80
N THR A 623 -39.91 40.09 4.53
CA THR A 623 -40.43 38.78 4.13
C THR A 623 -39.39 37.95 3.38
N TYR A 624 -39.51 36.63 3.53
CA TYR A 624 -38.66 35.64 2.88
C TYR A 624 -39.56 34.53 2.31
N SER A 625 -39.82 34.60 1.00
CA SER A 625 -40.63 33.63 0.26
C SER A 625 -39.74 32.55 -0.34
N PHE A 626 -40.00 31.29 -0.02
CA PHE A 626 -39.31 30.13 -0.60
C PHE A 626 -40.27 29.38 -1.51
N THR A 627 -39.91 29.18 -2.78
CA THR A 627 -40.69 28.43 -3.78
C THR A 627 -39.87 27.25 -4.29
N LEU A 628 -40.34 26.02 -4.09
CA LEU A 628 -39.61 24.82 -4.51
C LEU A 628 -39.76 24.60 -6.02
N THR A 629 -38.71 24.87 -6.80
CA THR A 629 -38.72 24.73 -8.26
C THR A 629 -38.27 23.36 -8.74
N LYS A 630 -37.41 22.68 -7.97
CA LYS A 630 -36.88 21.36 -8.35
C LYS A 630 -36.59 20.50 -7.13
N LEU A 631 -36.97 19.22 -7.19
CA LEU A 631 -36.61 18.18 -6.24
C LEU A 631 -35.88 17.07 -7.00
N LYS A 632 -34.76 16.58 -6.45
CA LYS A 632 -34.02 15.46 -7.01
C LYS A 632 -33.48 14.53 -5.92
N LYS A 633 -33.77 13.24 -6.00
CA LYS A 633 -33.09 12.23 -5.18
C LYS A 633 -31.67 12.04 -5.71
N VAL A 634 -30.66 12.14 -4.85
CA VAL A 634 -29.24 12.14 -5.27
C VAL A 634 -28.40 11.00 -4.66
N ALA A 635 -28.84 10.48 -3.52
CA ALA A 635 -28.34 9.27 -2.85
C ALA A 635 -29.46 8.66 -1.97
N PRO A 636 -29.34 7.43 -1.45
CA PRO A 636 -30.39 6.76 -0.68
C PRO A 636 -31.03 7.59 0.45
N PHE A 637 -30.24 8.34 1.22
CA PHE A 637 -30.74 9.19 2.31
C PHE A 637 -30.80 10.69 1.94
N THR A 638 -30.05 11.13 0.92
CA THR A 638 -29.95 12.54 0.50
C THR A 638 -30.89 12.91 -0.65
N THR A 639 -31.57 14.05 -0.50
CA THR A 639 -32.42 14.67 -1.52
C THR A 639 -31.99 16.12 -1.72
N ALA A 640 -31.71 16.51 -2.96
CA ALA A 640 -31.43 17.89 -3.33
C ALA A 640 -32.73 18.64 -3.67
N TYR A 641 -32.97 19.74 -2.97
CA TYR A 641 -34.08 20.67 -3.18
C TYR A 641 -33.53 21.99 -3.72
N THR A 642 -34.13 22.55 -4.77
CA THR A 642 -33.75 23.86 -5.32
C THR A 642 -34.90 24.84 -5.12
N TYR A 643 -34.64 25.87 -4.32
CA TYR A 643 -35.60 26.93 -4.05
C TYR A 643 -35.24 28.18 -4.86
N GLU A 644 -36.25 28.80 -5.45
CA GLU A 644 -36.22 30.24 -5.70
C GLU A 644 -36.62 30.95 -4.41
N VAL A 645 -35.84 31.97 -4.04
CA VAL A 645 -36.06 32.73 -2.81
C VAL A 645 -36.18 34.20 -3.13
N GLU A 646 -37.29 34.79 -2.69
CA GLU A 646 -37.54 36.23 -2.76
C GLU A 646 -37.43 36.82 -1.35
N LYS A 647 -36.46 37.72 -1.18
CA LYS A 647 -36.20 38.46 0.05
C LYS A 647 -36.65 39.89 -0.17
N ALA A 648 -37.68 40.32 0.54
CA ALA A 648 -38.13 41.72 0.57
C ALA A 648 -37.79 42.32 1.94
N PRO A 649 -36.65 43.01 2.10
CA PRO A 649 -36.32 43.69 3.35
C PRO A 649 -37.18 44.94 3.50
N LYS A 650 -37.56 45.29 4.73
CA LYS A 650 -38.33 46.52 5.01
C LYS A 650 -37.63 47.75 4.39
N GLY A 651 -38.30 48.42 3.45
CA GLY A 651 -37.79 49.62 2.79
C GLY A 651 -36.67 49.40 1.75
N LYS A 652 -36.49 48.19 1.21
CA LYS A 652 -35.49 47.86 0.17
C LYS A 652 -36.13 47.11 -1.01
N PRO A 653 -35.53 47.17 -2.22
CA PRO A 653 -35.99 46.38 -3.36
C PRO A 653 -35.95 44.88 -3.08
N VAL A 654 -36.78 44.12 -3.80
CA VAL A 654 -36.89 42.66 -3.63
C VAL A 654 -35.68 41.98 -4.27
N GLU A 655 -34.86 41.32 -3.45
CA GLU A 655 -33.74 40.50 -3.87
C GLU A 655 -34.25 39.09 -4.24
N LYS A 656 -34.07 38.68 -5.49
CA LYS A 656 -34.36 37.31 -5.94
C LYS A 656 -33.06 36.51 -6.02
N SER A 657 -33.06 35.30 -5.45
CA SER A 657 -31.90 34.40 -5.43
C SER A 657 -32.32 32.94 -5.61
N LYS A 658 -31.36 32.04 -5.80
CA LYS A 658 -31.60 30.59 -5.81
C LYS A 658 -30.75 29.92 -4.74
N ARG A 659 -31.31 28.90 -4.09
CA ARG A 659 -30.67 28.17 -2.98
C ARG A 659 -30.81 26.67 -3.19
N THR A 660 -29.69 25.94 -3.10
CA THR A 660 -29.66 24.49 -3.22
C THR A 660 -29.48 23.88 -1.84
N ILE A 661 -30.47 23.12 -1.38
CA ILE A 661 -30.46 22.44 -0.09
C ILE A 661 -30.27 20.93 -0.32
N TYR A 662 -29.16 20.39 0.15
CA TYR A 662 -28.92 18.95 0.22
C TYR A 662 -29.42 18.45 1.57
N TYR A 663 -30.61 17.86 1.58
CA TYR A 663 -31.22 17.29 2.78
C TYR A 663 -30.79 15.83 2.94
N PHE A 664 -29.92 15.54 3.91
CA PHE A 664 -29.58 14.20 4.36
C PHE A 664 -30.52 13.78 5.48
N ARG A 665 -31.32 12.73 5.24
CA ARG A 665 -32.18 12.12 6.25
C ARG A 665 -31.34 11.24 7.19
N TRP A 666 -31.00 11.76 8.36
CA TRP A 666 -30.29 11.01 9.39
C TRP A 666 -31.30 10.51 10.43
N ASP A 667 -31.90 9.35 10.17
CA ASP A 667 -32.85 8.73 11.12
C ASP A 667 -32.28 8.64 12.55
N TYR A 668 -33.16 8.78 13.54
CA TYR A 668 -32.86 8.71 14.98
C TYR A 668 -32.35 7.33 15.47
N VAL A 669 -31.93 6.45 14.56
CA VAL A 669 -31.15 5.25 14.86
C VAL A 669 -29.86 5.66 15.58
N ARG A 670 -29.46 4.87 16.57
CA ARG A 670 -28.14 4.95 17.22
C ARG A 670 -27.22 3.91 16.61
N LEU A 671 -25.96 4.27 16.40
CA LEU A 671 -24.97 3.50 15.65
C LEU A 671 -25.47 3.05 14.26
N PRO A 672 -25.65 3.96 13.28
CA PRO A 672 -25.86 3.60 11.88
C PRO A 672 -24.71 2.73 11.34
N VAL A 673 -24.95 1.95 10.29
CA VAL A 673 -23.92 1.17 9.56
C VAL A 673 -23.70 1.70 8.13
N GLU A 674 -24.36 2.81 7.81
CA GLU A 674 -24.37 3.47 6.53
C GLU A 674 -23.35 4.62 6.56
N PHE A 675 -22.12 4.36 6.09
CA PHE A 675 -20.96 5.27 6.24
C PHE A 675 -20.60 6.05 4.96
N ASP A 676 -20.73 5.45 3.77
CA ASP A 676 -20.36 6.07 2.49
C ASP A 676 -21.06 7.43 2.25
N GLU A 677 -22.34 7.52 2.59
CA GLU A 677 -23.16 8.67 2.20
C GLU A 677 -22.84 9.93 3.02
N ILE A 678 -22.42 9.79 4.29
CA ILE A 678 -22.02 10.93 5.14
C ILE A 678 -20.64 11.49 4.71
N LEU A 679 -19.73 10.61 4.27
CA LEU A 679 -18.44 11.02 3.71
C LEU A 679 -18.63 11.72 2.35
N GLN A 680 -19.53 11.22 1.49
CA GLN A 680 -19.93 11.89 0.25
C GLN A 680 -20.64 13.24 0.51
N LEU A 681 -21.38 13.37 1.61
CA LEU A 681 -22.00 14.63 2.02
C LEU A 681 -20.95 15.67 2.41
N ALA A 682 -19.86 15.27 3.07
CA ALA A 682 -18.76 16.16 3.44
C ALA A 682 -18.08 16.78 2.19
N MET A 683 -17.97 16.01 1.11
CA MET A 683 -17.42 16.47 -0.18
C MET A 683 -18.30 17.51 -0.92
N LEU A 684 -19.50 17.81 -0.43
CA LEU A 684 -20.31 18.94 -0.93
C LEU A 684 -19.93 20.29 -0.30
N TYR A 685 -19.06 20.31 0.71
CA TYR A 685 -18.50 21.56 1.21
C TYR A 685 -17.69 22.27 0.12
N LYS A 686 -17.87 23.59 0.06
CA LYS A 686 -17.07 24.50 -0.75
C LYS A 686 -16.80 25.72 0.12
N PRO A 687 -15.52 26.11 0.29
CA PRO A 687 -15.16 27.36 0.96
C PRO A 687 -16.02 28.52 0.46
N ASP A 688 -16.46 29.33 1.41
CA ASP A 688 -17.35 30.47 1.23
C ASP A 688 -18.72 30.25 0.56
N LYS A 689 -19.09 29.02 0.19
CA LYS A 689 -20.33 28.74 -0.56
C LYS A 689 -21.30 27.75 0.09
N THR A 690 -20.86 27.02 1.11
CA THR A 690 -21.67 26.02 1.84
C THR A 690 -21.85 26.39 3.31
N VAL A 691 -23.05 26.16 3.85
CA VAL A 691 -23.38 26.21 5.30
C VAL A 691 -24.05 24.89 5.73
N CYS A 692 -23.88 24.46 6.98
CA CYS A 692 -24.60 23.31 7.54
C CYS A 692 -25.66 23.75 8.56
N ILE A 693 -26.86 23.15 8.48
CA ILE A 693 -28.03 23.45 9.32
C ILE A 693 -28.67 22.12 9.74
N SER A 694 -29.17 22.00 10.97
CA SER A 694 -29.71 20.71 11.44
C SER A 694 -30.71 20.83 12.59
N ASP A 695 -31.52 19.78 12.78
CA ASP A 695 -32.27 19.52 14.01
C ASP A 695 -31.44 18.73 15.06
N ARG A 696 -30.49 17.87 14.65
CA ARG A 696 -29.52 17.12 15.48
C ARG A 696 -28.34 16.57 14.63
N ARG A 697 -27.13 16.46 15.22
CA ARG A 697 -25.91 15.82 14.65
C ARG A 697 -25.07 16.63 13.65
N LYS A 698 -25.25 17.96 13.58
CA LYS A 698 -24.36 18.84 12.79
C LYS A 698 -22.91 18.83 13.31
N GLU A 699 -22.71 18.62 14.61
CA GLU A 699 -21.41 18.50 15.27
C GLU A 699 -20.65 17.27 14.75
N VAL A 700 -21.31 16.10 14.72
CA VAL A 700 -20.76 14.84 14.16
C VAL A 700 -20.36 15.02 12.71
N PHE A 701 -21.24 15.62 11.90
CA PHE A 701 -20.94 15.88 10.50
C PHE A 701 -19.79 16.88 10.30
N SER A 702 -19.69 17.93 11.12
CA SER A 702 -18.62 18.91 11.02
C SER A 702 -17.26 18.35 11.44
N LEU A 703 -17.22 17.39 12.36
CA LEU A 703 -16.02 16.61 12.68
C LEU A 703 -15.64 15.65 11.53
N ILE A 704 -16.58 14.90 10.98
CA ILE A 704 -16.34 14.05 9.79
C ILE A 704 -15.83 14.89 8.62
N HIS A 705 -16.36 16.11 8.44
CA HIS A 705 -15.89 17.07 7.44
C HIS A 705 -14.48 17.62 7.73
N MET A 706 -14.17 17.93 8.99
CA MET A 706 -12.83 18.36 9.42
C MET A 706 -11.79 17.26 9.09
N LEU A 707 -12.06 16.02 9.50
CA LEU A 707 -11.21 14.87 9.23
C LEU A 707 -11.08 14.58 7.73
N HIS A 708 -12.18 14.61 6.97
CA HIS A 708 -12.14 14.54 5.51
C HIS A 708 -11.19 15.59 4.92
N THR A 709 -11.28 16.84 5.41
CA THR A 709 -10.50 17.95 4.88
C THR A 709 -9.02 17.83 5.20
N PHE A 710 -8.63 17.49 6.44
CA PHE A 710 -7.22 17.24 6.79
C PHE A 710 -6.63 16.07 5.99
N CYS A 711 -7.28 14.90 5.99
CA CYS A 711 -6.76 13.70 5.32
C CYS A 711 -6.75 13.82 3.79
N HIS A 712 -7.85 14.26 3.16
CA HIS A 712 -8.02 14.21 1.70
C HIS A 712 -7.75 15.54 0.98
N THR A 713 -8.09 16.68 1.59
CA THR A 713 -8.04 18.00 0.91
C THR A 713 -6.73 18.73 1.13
N LEU A 714 -6.19 18.69 2.34
CA LEU A 714 -4.92 19.33 2.71
C LEU A 714 -3.74 18.34 2.75
N GLN A 715 -4.01 17.08 3.08
CA GLN A 715 -3.00 16.05 3.38
C GLN A 715 -2.07 16.45 4.55
N GLU A 716 -2.57 17.29 5.46
CA GLU A 716 -1.87 17.76 6.66
C GLU A 716 -2.11 16.79 7.83
N ASN A 717 -1.04 16.43 8.54
CA ASN A 717 -1.10 15.43 9.60
C ASN A 717 -1.51 16.03 10.95
N ILE A 718 -2.66 15.59 11.47
CA ILE A 718 -3.22 15.91 12.78
C ILE A 718 -3.59 14.60 13.50
N GLY A 719 -3.36 14.48 14.81
CA GLY A 719 -3.81 13.32 15.59
C GLY A 719 -5.34 13.23 15.65
N PHE A 720 -5.90 12.05 15.86
CA PHE A 720 -7.34 11.89 16.04
C PHE A 720 -7.81 12.57 17.35
N VAL A 721 -7.01 12.46 18.41
CA VAL A 721 -7.22 13.23 19.66
C VAL A 721 -7.15 14.74 19.42
N ASP A 722 -6.16 15.21 18.67
CA ASP A 722 -5.96 16.64 18.40
C ASP A 722 -7.13 17.21 17.58
N ALA A 723 -7.58 16.48 16.54
CA ALA A 723 -8.73 16.86 15.73
C ALA A 723 -10.02 16.98 16.58
N LEU A 724 -10.20 16.10 17.58
CA LEU A 724 -11.32 16.18 18.53
C LEU A 724 -11.24 17.39 19.47
N GLN A 725 -10.05 17.72 20.00
CA GLN A 725 -9.90 18.88 20.89
C GLN A 725 -10.02 20.21 20.11
N LEU A 726 -9.40 20.30 18.93
CA LEU A 726 -9.56 21.43 18.00
C LEU A 726 -11.03 21.62 17.57
N HIS A 727 -11.73 20.51 17.30
CA HIS A 727 -13.17 20.55 17.01
C HIS A 727 -13.99 21.02 18.21
N THR A 728 -13.80 20.42 19.39
CA THR A 728 -14.59 20.79 20.57
C THR A 728 -14.38 22.25 20.96
N GLU A 729 -13.16 22.77 20.87
CA GLU A 729 -12.83 24.16 21.23
C GLU A 729 -13.34 25.20 20.21
N LYS A 730 -13.42 24.89 18.90
CA LYS A 730 -13.77 25.89 17.87
C LYS A 730 -15.05 25.61 17.07
N CYS A 731 -15.65 24.42 17.18
CA CYS A 731 -16.78 23.99 16.36
C CYS A 731 -18.08 23.90 17.17
N ASN A 732 -18.60 25.06 17.60
CA ASN A 732 -19.87 25.21 18.34
C ASN A 732 -19.85 24.67 19.79
N GLY A 733 -18.71 24.25 20.34
CA GLY A 733 -18.51 24.01 21.78
C GLY A 733 -19.25 22.82 22.41
N SER A 734 -20.02 22.07 21.63
CA SER A 734 -20.85 20.97 22.13
C SER A 734 -20.10 19.65 22.05
N VAL A 735 -19.89 19.02 23.20
CA VAL A 735 -19.34 17.66 23.32
C VAL A 735 -20.27 16.66 22.60
N LEU A 736 -19.69 15.70 21.88
CA LEU A 736 -20.43 14.62 21.22
C LEU A 736 -20.89 13.57 22.23
N ASP A 737 -22.08 12.99 22.03
CA ASP A 737 -22.49 11.85 22.85
C ASP A 737 -21.69 10.58 22.50
N ARG A 738 -21.72 9.58 23.39
CA ARG A 738 -20.98 8.32 23.22
C ARG A 738 -21.25 7.65 21.88
N ASP A 739 -22.51 7.56 21.46
CA ASP A 739 -22.91 6.84 20.26
C ASP A 739 -22.48 7.64 19.00
N GLU A 740 -22.49 8.97 19.11
CA GLU A 740 -22.08 9.91 18.07
C GLU A 740 -20.54 9.94 17.85
N LEU A 741 -19.76 9.84 18.93
CA LEU A 741 -18.31 9.67 18.87
C LEU A 741 -17.91 8.28 18.33
N VAL A 742 -18.55 7.20 18.80
CA VAL A 742 -18.30 5.83 18.30
C VAL A 742 -18.73 5.67 16.84
N TYR A 743 -19.80 6.35 16.39
CA TYR A 743 -20.13 6.41 14.95
C TYR A 743 -19.04 7.13 14.14
N THR A 744 -18.50 8.24 14.64
CA THR A 744 -17.40 8.95 13.95
C THR A 744 -16.17 8.05 13.78
N MET A 745 -15.82 7.31 14.82
CA MET A 745 -14.76 6.29 14.75
C MET A 745 -15.07 5.23 13.67
N ALA A 746 -16.31 4.73 13.60
CA ALA A 746 -16.70 3.74 12.60
C ALA A 746 -16.62 4.26 11.15
N VAL A 747 -16.97 5.53 10.90
CA VAL A 747 -16.79 6.19 9.59
C VAL A 747 -15.30 6.20 9.17
N ILE A 748 -14.40 6.50 10.11
CA ILE A 748 -12.95 6.50 9.87
C ILE A 748 -12.45 5.08 9.57
N MET A 749 -12.92 4.09 10.33
CA MET A 749 -12.53 2.69 10.19
C MET A 749 -12.99 2.09 8.85
N GLU A 750 -14.24 2.35 8.43
CA GLU A 750 -14.73 1.94 7.11
C GLU A 750 -13.94 2.64 5.99
N TRP A 751 -13.70 3.95 6.09
CA TRP A 751 -12.91 4.70 5.10
C TRP A 751 -11.49 4.13 4.97
N ALA A 752 -10.85 3.76 6.07
CA ALA A 752 -9.53 3.14 6.09
C ALA A 752 -9.51 1.75 5.42
N TYR A 753 -10.57 0.96 5.60
CA TYR A 753 -10.73 -0.35 4.96
C TYR A 753 -10.93 -0.22 3.45
N GLN A 754 -11.92 0.57 3.02
CA GLN A 754 -12.25 0.80 1.61
C GLN A 754 -11.05 1.31 0.79
N THR A 755 -10.26 2.19 1.38
CA THR A 755 -9.09 2.80 0.72
C THR A 755 -7.84 1.91 0.76
N ARG A 756 -7.87 0.78 1.48
CA ARG A 756 -6.71 -0.05 1.80
C ARG A 756 -5.60 0.77 2.46
N SER A 757 -5.93 1.35 3.61
CA SER A 757 -5.05 2.18 4.44
C SER A 757 -4.73 1.53 5.80
N VAL A 758 -5.49 0.51 6.23
CA VAL A 758 -5.20 -0.27 7.44
C VAL A 758 -3.88 -1.04 7.29
N PRO A 759 -2.87 -0.81 8.15
CA PRO A 759 -1.61 -1.56 8.14
C PRO A 759 -1.82 -3.04 8.55
N PRO A 760 -1.03 -4.00 8.03
CA PRO A 760 -1.13 -5.42 8.39
C PRO A 760 -1.06 -5.68 9.90
N GLU A 761 -0.19 -4.96 10.61
CA GLU A 761 0.02 -5.06 12.05
C GLU A 761 -1.18 -4.58 12.89
N LEU A 762 -2.07 -3.75 12.33
CA LEU A 762 -3.30 -3.30 12.99
C LEU A 762 -4.53 -4.11 12.57
N MET A 763 -4.43 -4.94 11.53
CA MET A 763 -5.58 -5.62 10.90
C MET A 763 -6.39 -6.48 11.89
N LYS A 764 -5.74 -7.12 12.87
CA LYS A 764 -6.44 -7.91 13.89
C LYS A 764 -7.34 -7.03 14.77
N SER A 765 -6.76 -6.03 15.43
CA SER A 765 -7.51 -5.13 16.32
C SER A 765 -8.52 -4.26 15.56
N PHE A 766 -8.24 -3.96 14.29
CA PHE A 766 -9.20 -3.36 13.37
C PHE A 766 -10.47 -4.23 13.21
N VAL A 767 -10.30 -5.52 12.89
CA VAL A 767 -11.43 -6.45 12.74
C VAL A 767 -12.18 -6.65 14.06
N GLU A 768 -11.47 -6.79 15.18
CA GLU A 768 -12.08 -6.93 16.52
C GLU A 768 -12.92 -5.69 16.91
N TRP A 769 -12.44 -4.48 16.60
CA TRP A 769 -13.15 -3.22 16.83
C TRP A 769 -14.41 -3.13 15.95
N CYS A 770 -14.28 -3.34 14.64
CA CYS A 770 -15.38 -3.28 13.69
C CYS A 770 -16.46 -4.35 13.95
N HIS A 771 -16.05 -5.55 14.37
CA HIS A 771 -16.97 -6.61 14.77
C HIS A 771 -17.76 -6.22 16.03
N SER A 772 -17.09 -5.65 17.03
CA SER A 772 -17.72 -5.14 18.26
C SER A 772 -18.75 -4.04 17.94
N TYR A 773 -18.39 -3.08 17.08
CA TYR A 773 -19.31 -2.04 16.59
C TYR A 773 -20.54 -2.65 15.89
N ALA A 774 -20.35 -3.59 14.97
CA ALA A 774 -21.45 -4.22 14.23
C ALA A 774 -22.43 -4.98 15.14
N ILE A 775 -21.92 -5.61 16.21
CA ILE A 775 -22.74 -6.27 17.24
C ILE A 775 -23.54 -5.22 18.03
N MET A 776 -22.92 -4.12 18.47
CA MET A 776 -23.61 -3.03 19.17
C MET A 776 -24.72 -2.42 18.30
N ALA A 777 -24.41 -2.05 17.06
CA ALA A 777 -25.36 -1.48 16.11
C ALA A 777 -26.56 -2.42 15.86
N ARG A 778 -26.31 -3.72 15.69
CA ARG A 778 -27.38 -4.74 15.58
C ARG A 778 -28.23 -4.82 16.85
N PHE A 779 -27.62 -4.77 18.03
CA PHE A 779 -28.34 -4.83 19.30
C PHE A 779 -29.22 -3.59 19.53
N MET A 780 -28.71 -2.39 19.29
CA MET A 780 -29.47 -1.13 19.47
C MET A 780 -30.60 -0.96 18.44
N ARG A 781 -30.39 -1.43 17.20
CA ARG A 781 -31.42 -1.45 16.15
C ARG A 781 -32.67 -2.23 16.56
N ASN A 782 -32.46 -3.35 17.27
CA ASN A 782 -33.52 -4.20 17.81
C ASN A 782 -34.08 -3.65 19.15
N ASN A 783 -33.21 -3.13 20.03
CA ASN A 783 -33.55 -2.74 21.40
C ASN A 783 -33.48 -1.21 21.61
N ARG A 784 -34.28 -0.45 20.87
CA ARG A 784 -34.19 1.02 20.74
C ARG A 784 -34.26 1.82 22.06
N ASN A 785 -34.86 1.24 23.09
CA ASN A 785 -35.04 1.87 24.41
C ASN A 785 -33.78 1.74 25.30
N ILE A 786 -32.88 0.79 25.02
CA ILE A 786 -31.70 0.55 25.86
C ILE A 786 -30.66 1.66 25.64
N LYS A 787 -30.24 2.30 26.74
CA LYS A 787 -29.23 3.38 26.74
C LYS A 787 -27.80 2.90 27.06
N LEU A 788 -27.66 1.77 27.76
CA LEU A 788 -26.39 1.18 28.15
C LEU A 788 -26.42 -0.32 27.85
N ILE A 789 -25.41 -0.83 27.15
CA ILE A 789 -25.32 -2.23 26.75
C ILE A 789 -24.37 -2.95 27.73
N HIS A 790 -24.89 -3.88 28.53
CA HIS A 790 -24.03 -4.82 29.27
C HIS A 790 -23.42 -5.84 28.28
N PRO A 791 -22.13 -6.20 28.39
CA PRO A 791 -21.49 -7.15 27.47
C PRO A 791 -22.21 -8.50 27.38
N ASP A 792 -22.87 -8.93 28.46
CA ASP A 792 -23.59 -10.21 28.50
C ASP A 792 -24.83 -10.25 27.59
N TYR A 793 -25.42 -9.10 27.28
CA TYR A 793 -26.53 -9.02 26.31
C TYR A 793 -26.05 -9.19 24.86
N LEU A 794 -24.74 -9.17 24.63
CA LEU A 794 -24.12 -9.36 23.33
C LEU A 794 -23.64 -10.80 23.16
N THR A 795 -24.61 -11.73 23.03
CA THR A 795 -24.40 -13.19 22.92
C THR A 795 -23.55 -13.67 21.73
N LYS A 796 -23.05 -12.75 20.89
CA LYS A 796 -22.14 -13.01 19.76
C LYS A 796 -20.79 -12.30 19.87
N LEU A 797 -20.53 -11.62 20.99
CA LEU A 797 -19.24 -11.01 21.30
C LEU A 797 -18.21 -12.11 21.61
N ASP A 798 -16.97 -11.92 21.17
CA ASP A 798 -15.87 -12.84 21.49
C ASP A 798 -15.70 -12.95 23.03
N PRO A 799 -15.52 -14.16 23.60
CA PRO A 799 -15.40 -14.35 25.05
C PRO A 799 -14.29 -13.52 25.70
N LYS A 800 -13.12 -13.39 25.06
CA LYS A 800 -11.98 -12.63 25.60
C LYS A 800 -12.23 -11.12 25.55
N VAL A 801 -12.92 -10.65 24.51
CA VAL A 801 -13.39 -9.26 24.44
C VAL A 801 -14.46 -8.98 25.52
N ARG A 802 -15.39 -9.92 25.74
CA ARG A 802 -16.40 -9.83 26.80
C ARG A 802 -15.77 -9.79 28.20
N GLU A 803 -14.86 -10.73 28.51
CA GLU A 803 -14.09 -10.76 29.76
C GLU A 803 -13.30 -9.46 29.96
N ALA A 804 -12.63 -8.95 28.92
CA ALA A 804 -11.87 -7.71 29.01
C ALA A 804 -12.77 -6.50 29.31
N VAL A 805 -13.97 -6.39 28.72
CA VAL A 805 -14.90 -5.27 29.02
C VAL A 805 -15.50 -5.38 30.42
N ILE A 806 -15.77 -6.60 30.91
CA ILE A 806 -16.25 -6.82 32.29
C ILE A 806 -15.16 -6.41 33.29
N ARG A 807 -13.94 -6.94 33.12
CA ARG A 807 -12.77 -6.66 33.98
C ARG A 807 -12.38 -5.19 33.97
N ASP A 808 -12.25 -4.58 32.80
CA ASP A 808 -11.74 -3.22 32.63
C ASP A 808 -12.83 -2.15 32.83
N GLY A 809 -14.00 -2.49 33.40
CA GLY A 809 -15.18 -1.65 33.30
C GLY A 809 -16.29 -1.79 34.34
N PHE A 810 -16.90 -2.97 34.44
CA PHE A 810 -18.10 -3.13 35.28
C PHE A 810 -17.77 -3.36 36.75
N LEU A 811 -16.50 -3.67 37.08
CA LEU A 811 -16.01 -3.74 38.45
C LEU A 811 -15.88 -2.37 39.14
N SER A 812 -15.84 -1.27 38.38
CA SER A 812 -15.67 0.12 38.87
C SER A 812 -16.90 1.02 38.72
N SER A 813 -18.03 0.48 38.27
CA SER A 813 -19.32 1.21 38.34
C SER A 813 -19.82 1.24 39.79
N PRO A 814 -20.56 2.29 40.22
CA PRO A 814 -21.30 2.25 41.47
C PRO A 814 -22.19 1.00 41.49
N ARG A 815 -22.02 0.15 42.50
CA ARG A 815 -22.85 -1.04 42.67
C ARG A 815 -24.19 -0.60 43.24
N PHE A 816 -25.26 -0.76 42.45
CA PHE A 816 -26.61 -0.88 43.02
C PHE A 816 -26.60 -2.02 44.05
N SER A 817 -27.43 -1.89 45.09
CA SER A 817 -27.36 -2.79 46.26
C SER A 817 -27.49 -4.26 45.86
N PRO A 818 -26.77 -5.18 46.54
CA PRO A 818 -26.68 -6.56 46.09
C PRO A 818 -28.04 -7.26 46.15
N HIS A 819 -28.63 -7.52 44.99
CA HIS A 819 -29.78 -8.42 44.88
C HIS A 819 -29.40 -9.78 45.47
N ARG A 820 -30.16 -10.23 46.47
CA ARG A 820 -30.03 -11.58 47.04
C ARG A 820 -30.32 -12.61 45.95
N THR A 821 -29.29 -13.32 45.51
CA THR A 821 -29.46 -14.57 44.78
C THR A 821 -30.17 -15.59 45.67
N LYS A 822 -31.35 -16.03 45.26
CA LYS A 822 -31.95 -17.29 45.75
C LYS A 822 -32.13 -18.24 44.58
N GLY A 823 -31.57 -19.43 44.73
CA GLY A 823 -31.51 -20.48 43.72
C GLY A 823 -31.43 -21.87 44.34
N GLU A 824 -32.18 -22.09 45.43
CA GLU A 824 -32.44 -23.42 45.99
C GLU A 824 -33.90 -23.80 45.71
N PRO A 825 -34.18 -25.02 45.22
CA PRO A 825 -35.53 -25.41 44.81
C PRO A 825 -36.28 -26.21 45.89
N ALA A 826 -37.31 -25.63 46.51
CA ALA A 826 -38.36 -26.40 47.19
C ALA A 826 -39.70 -25.65 47.26
N LEU A 827 -40.71 -26.25 46.63
CA LEU A 827 -42.16 -26.25 46.93
C LEU A 827 -42.90 -24.99 47.45
N ASN A 828 -44.00 -24.72 46.72
CA ASN A 828 -45.36 -24.40 47.20
C ASN A 828 -45.87 -22.96 47.35
N ARG A 829 -47.16 -22.88 46.96
CA ARG A 829 -48.21 -21.86 47.12
C ARG A 829 -48.26 -20.67 46.14
N LYS A 830 -49.51 -20.46 45.71
CA LYS A 830 -50.04 -19.51 44.73
C LYS A 830 -50.41 -18.20 45.45
N GLU A 831 -50.73 -17.16 44.67
CA GLU A 831 -51.54 -15.98 45.05
C GLU A 831 -50.90 -15.06 46.13
N THR A 832 -51.10 -13.72 46.14
CA THR A 832 -51.94 -12.85 45.29
C THR A 832 -51.28 -11.48 45.01
N GLU A 833 -52.02 -10.63 44.30
CA GLU A 833 -51.68 -9.38 43.62
C GLU A 833 -51.30 -8.14 44.48
N THR A 834 -51.08 -7.03 43.74
CA THR A 834 -51.34 -5.61 44.04
C THR A 834 -50.29 -4.69 44.70
N THR A 835 -49.95 -3.65 43.90
CA THR A 835 -49.68 -2.23 44.25
C THR A 835 -48.72 -1.86 45.38
N GLN A 836 -47.76 -0.99 45.04
CA GLN A 836 -47.61 0.28 45.76
C GLN A 836 -47.18 1.41 44.82
N ASP A 837 -47.57 2.64 45.17
CA ASP A 837 -47.32 3.89 44.44
C ASP A 837 -46.46 4.84 45.30
N GLU A 838 -46.08 5.99 44.74
CA GLU A 838 -45.49 7.17 45.41
C GLU A 838 -44.34 6.98 46.44
N SER A 839 -43.10 7.18 45.99
CA SER A 839 -42.14 8.05 46.71
C SER A 839 -40.97 8.47 45.82
N ASP A 840 -40.79 9.79 45.65
CA ASP A 840 -39.49 10.50 45.51
C ASP A 840 -39.75 11.97 45.07
N LYS A 841 -40.05 12.81 46.07
CA LYS A 841 -39.81 14.27 46.01
C LYS A 841 -38.57 14.56 46.87
N GLU A 842 -38.04 15.77 46.72
CA GLU A 842 -36.95 16.34 47.54
C GLU A 842 -35.54 15.74 47.39
N PHE A 843 -34.86 16.07 46.27
CA PHE A 843 -33.40 16.23 46.31
C PHE A 843 -32.86 17.33 45.38
N TRP A 844 -33.42 18.55 45.46
CA TRP A 844 -32.89 19.75 44.79
C TRP A 844 -33.17 21.02 45.59
N LEU A 845 -32.27 21.40 46.50
CA LEU A 845 -32.01 22.80 46.90
C LEU A 845 -30.85 22.94 47.91
N LYS A 846 -29.63 23.19 47.41
CA LYS A 846 -28.58 24.09 47.99
C LYS A 846 -27.22 23.88 47.33
N GLU A 847 -26.83 24.80 46.45
CA GLU A 847 -25.55 25.52 46.53
C GLU A 847 -25.52 26.61 45.43
N ASN A 848 -25.65 27.88 45.85
CA ASN A 848 -25.23 29.06 45.08
C ASN A 848 -25.29 30.33 45.96
N GLU A 849 -24.58 31.37 45.52
CA GLU A 849 -24.19 32.59 46.25
C GLU A 849 -23.11 32.37 47.32
N VAL A 850 -22.14 33.28 47.53
CA VAL A 850 -22.01 34.73 47.22
C VAL A 850 -20.54 34.98 46.72
N LYS A 851 -20.11 35.96 45.92
CA LYS A 851 -20.19 37.44 46.05
C LYS A 851 -19.76 38.21 44.78
N SER A 852 -20.44 39.31 44.49
CA SER A 852 -19.83 40.66 44.33
C SER A 852 -20.94 41.74 44.49
N ALA A 853 -20.58 43.00 44.78
CA ALA A 853 -21.49 44.07 45.26
C ALA A 853 -20.98 45.47 44.79
N PRO A 854 -21.49 46.65 45.24
CA PRO A 854 -22.68 46.99 46.05
C PRO A 854 -23.51 48.23 45.58
N ARG A 855 -24.70 48.51 46.18
CA ARG A 855 -25.14 49.85 46.71
C ARG A 855 -26.64 49.90 47.16
N ALA A 856 -26.88 50.58 48.29
CA ALA A 856 -28.14 51.19 48.84
C ALA A 856 -29.46 50.36 48.84
N LEU A 857 -30.05 49.92 49.98
CA LEU A 857 -30.64 50.64 51.15
C LEU A 857 -32.09 51.11 50.95
N PRO A 858 -32.99 51.12 51.98
CA PRO A 858 -32.93 50.53 53.35
C PRO A 858 -33.90 49.30 53.42
N ASN A 859 -34.55 48.79 54.49
CA ASN A 859 -34.61 48.87 55.98
C ASN A 859 -35.39 47.58 56.45
N GLU A 860 -35.51 47.11 57.70
CA GLU A 860 -34.83 47.26 59.01
C GLU A 860 -35.10 45.98 59.85
N ARG A 861 -34.59 45.91 61.10
CA ARG A 861 -35.07 45.16 62.29
C ARG A 861 -35.57 43.69 62.23
N ARG A 862 -34.80 42.85 62.96
CA ARG A 862 -35.21 41.99 64.13
C ARG A 862 -36.22 40.85 63.91
N ASP A 863 -36.17 39.73 64.62
CA ASP A 863 -35.19 39.16 65.58
C ASP A 863 -35.44 37.62 65.71
N ARG A 864 -34.44 36.86 66.18
CA ARG A 864 -34.45 35.79 67.25
C ARG A 864 -35.73 34.92 67.50
N ILE A 865 -35.67 33.65 67.96
CA ILE A 865 -34.58 32.74 68.41
C ILE A 865 -35.13 31.29 68.58
N ALA A 866 -34.26 30.28 68.52
CA ALA A 866 -34.42 28.90 69.04
C ALA A 866 -35.57 28.01 68.47
N VAL A 867 -35.51 26.68 68.60
CA VAL A 867 -34.47 25.81 69.21
C VAL A 867 -33.64 25.14 68.13
#